data_AF-A0AAQ3TZ29-F1
#
_entry.id   AF-A0AAQ3TZ29-F1
#
_cell.length_a   1.000
_cell.length_b   1.000
_cell.length_c   1.000
_cell.angle_alpha   90.00
_cell.angle_beta   90.00
_cell.angle_gamma   90.00
#
_symmetry.space_group_name_H-M   'P 1'
#
loop_
_entity.id
_entity.type
_entity.pdbx_description
1 polymer ?
#
loop_
_entity_poly.entity_id
_entity_poly.type
_entity_poly.pdbx_seq_one_letter_code
_entity_poly.pdbx_strand_id
1 'polypeptide(L)'
;MASRAISISPKTMLTTTLILLLTILARHASADDRRELDLVETIAPGDQQLTYHGGAVLRGDIPVSIVWYGNFTSDQKSIVLDFINSLTSTPPPASSSSTSAPSVAQWWSTIHGTYLSNVTTGGGATRVVLGTQVADEACSLGRSLTLSQVAQLAAGARPARGGLALVLTDADVVVAGFGSVRCGLHGAAAGDAGYAYAWAGDAARQCPGQCAWPFAAPAYGPPDSKPLGAPNGDVGADGMMVTLASMVAGAVTNPFGDAYYQGEKDAALEACTACAGVYGSGSYPGYAGNVLVDAATGGSYNAVGAGGHKYLLPAVYDPAKPGCSTLVAILMVPLVLASLSPLSLGARRVPPDLTEATETTPLGEELSYHGGAVLHGDIPVSIVWYGQFKPAQKAILVDFLLSLTSSPAPANATTPSAAQWWRTIDRAYLSNATSAGNTANTTRVLLAGQVTDERYSLGKSLTLVEVFQLAAALVPPAGALVLVLTDPGVAVEGLCSSRCGLHGADDAGAGYAYAWVGDAEAQCPGQCAWPFAAPAYGPRGPGLPPLAPPNGDVGVDGMVATLATVMAGAVTNPMGDGYYMGDKDAALEACSACAGRFGSGAYPGNPGKVLVDETTGGSYNAVGANGRKYLLPAIFDPATSDCSTNKTE
;
A
#
# COMPACT_ATOMS: atom_id res chain seq x y z
N MET A 1 -74.84 -13.24 -1.61
CA MET A 1 -75.32 -11.88 -1.94
C MET A 1 -74.20 -11.13 -2.67
N ALA A 2 -74.46 -10.78 -3.93
CA ALA A 2 -73.84 -9.79 -4.81
C ALA A 2 -72.31 -9.67 -4.92
N SER A 3 -71.74 -10.24 -6.00
CA SER A 3 -70.52 -9.72 -6.65
C SER A 3 -70.86 -8.39 -7.34
N ARG A 4 -70.20 -7.29 -6.95
CA ARG A 4 -70.27 -6.00 -7.65
C ARG A 4 -69.17 -5.94 -8.70
N ALA A 5 -69.53 -6.09 -9.96
CA ALA A 5 -68.67 -5.72 -11.08
C ALA A 5 -68.52 -4.20 -11.13
N ILE A 6 -67.29 -3.70 -10.98
CA ILE A 6 -66.97 -2.28 -11.13
C ILE A 6 -66.90 -1.99 -12.64
N SER A 7 -67.91 -1.32 -13.17
CA SER A 7 -67.92 -0.82 -14.54
C SER A 7 -67.07 0.46 -14.60
N ILE A 8 -65.87 0.36 -15.17
CA ILE A 8 -64.99 1.49 -15.42
C ILE A 8 -65.47 2.15 -16.71
N SER A 9 -65.87 3.43 -16.62
CA SER A 9 -66.34 4.20 -17.78
C SER A 9 -65.24 4.33 -18.84
N PRO A 10 -65.57 4.24 -20.14
CA PRO A 10 -64.59 4.39 -21.23
C PRO A 10 -63.85 5.73 -21.20
N LYS A 11 -64.44 6.78 -20.59
CA LYS A 11 -63.76 8.08 -20.39
C LYS A 11 -62.63 8.00 -19.36
N THR A 12 -62.76 7.15 -18.34
CA THR A 12 -61.76 6.94 -17.29
C THR A 12 -60.62 6.05 -17.77
N MET A 13 -60.90 5.11 -18.68
CA MET A 13 -59.88 4.32 -19.36
C MET A 13 -59.06 5.17 -20.35
N LEU A 14 -59.72 6.06 -21.11
CA LEU A 14 -59.03 6.91 -22.08
C LEU A 14 -58.09 7.94 -21.41
N THR A 15 -58.51 8.49 -20.26
CA THR A 15 -57.68 9.44 -19.48
C THR A 15 -56.50 8.77 -18.80
N THR A 16 -56.67 7.58 -18.24
CA THR A 16 -55.55 6.81 -17.66
C THR A 16 -54.55 6.34 -18.73
N THR A 17 -55.03 5.95 -19.91
CA THR A 17 -54.16 5.55 -21.03
C THR A 17 -53.39 6.76 -21.60
N LEU A 18 -54.02 7.94 -21.68
CA LEU A 18 -53.37 9.17 -22.15
C LEU A 18 -52.29 9.67 -21.17
N ILE A 19 -52.53 9.58 -19.86
CA ILE A 19 -51.53 9.92 -18.82
C ILE A 19 -50.35 8.93 -18.85
N LEU A 20 -50.61 7.65 -19.09
CA LEU A 20 -49.56 6.65 -19.26
C LEU A 20 -48.74 6.91 -20.54
N LEU A 21 -49.38 7.31 -21.65
CA LEU A 21 -48.69 7.64 -22.91
C LEU A 21 -47.83 8.91 -22.77
N LEU A 22 -48.34 9.94 -22.08
CA LEU A 22 -47.61 11.19 -21.84
C LEU A 22 -46.43 11.00 -20.88
N THR A 23 -46.53 10.09 -19.90
CA THR A 23 -45.39 9.75 -19.02
C THR A 23 -44.34 8.89 -19.74
N ILE A 24 -44.73 8.05 -20.69
CA ILE A 24 -43.80 7.29 -21.55
C ILE A 24 -43.09 8.25 -22.52
N LEU A 25 -43.80 9.20 -23.14
CA LEU A 25 -43.23 10.21 -24.04
C LEU A 25 -42.31 11.21 -23.31
N ALA A 26 -42.64 11.61 -22.08
CA ALA A 26 -41.75 12.44 -21.25
C ALA A 26 -40.46 11.70 -20.82
N ARG A 27 -40.50 10.36 -20.72
CA ARG A 27 -39.30 9.53 -20.52
C ARG A 27 -38.46 9.39 -21.80
N HIS A 28 -39.07 9.48 -22.98
CA HIS A 28 -38.34 9.41 -24.27
C HIS A 28 -37.80 10.78 -24.71
N ALA A 29 -38.36 11.89 -24.23
CA ALA A 29 -37.83 13.24 -24.48
C ALA A 29 -36.66 13.65 -23.55
N SER A 30 -36.30 12.78 -22.59
CA SER A 30 -35.14 12.94 -21.69
C SER A 30 -33.93 12.08 -22.12
N ALA A 31 -34.00 11.44 -23.29
CA ALA A 31 -32.99 10.54 -23.81
C ALA A 31 -32.56 10.96 -25.23
N ASP A 32 -31.75 12.03 -25.29
CA ASP A 32 -30.81 12.43 -26.36
C ASP A 32 -30.27 13.82 -25.91
N ASP A 33 -28.99 14.15 -25.74
CA ASP A 33 -27.72 13.59 -26.19
C ASP A 33 -26.79 13.37 -24.98
N ARG A 34 -26.45 12.13 -24.65
CA ARG A 34 -25.16 11.81 -24.06
C ARG A 34 -24.47 10.87 -25.03
N ARG A 35 -23.62 11.46 -25.88
CA ARG A 35 -22.56 10.71 -26.56
C ARG A 35 -21.72 10.05 -25.48
N GLU A 36 -21.95 8.76 -25.25
CA GLU A 36 -20.92 7.88 -24.73
C GLU A 36 -19.72 8.01 -25.68
N LEU A 37 -18.65 8.61 -25.17
CA LEU A 37 -17.33 8.36 -25.69
C LEU A 37 -17.00 6.92 -25.29
N ASP A 38 -17.40 6.01 -26.16
CA ASP A 38 -16.92 4.64 -26.20
C ASP A 38 -15.43 4.70 -26.58
N LEU A 39 -14.61 4.95 -25.57
CA LEU A 39 -13.14 4.96 -25.62
C LEU A 39 -12.60 4.36 -24.32
N VAL A 40 -13.15 3.19 -23.98
CA VAL A 40 -12.37 2.14 -23.35
C VAL A 40 -12.73 0.90 -24.15
N GLU A 41 -11.89 0.59 -25.15
CA GLU A 41 -11.76 -0.79 -25.58
C GLU A 41 -11.49 -1.57 -24.29
N THR A 42 -12.50 -2.28 -23.83
CA THR A 42 -12.41 -3.13 -22.66
C THR A 42 -11.29 -4.10 -22.99
N ILE A 43 -10.11 -3.88 -22.39
CA ILE A 43 -9.05 -4.87 -22.38
C ILE A 43 -9.75 -6.15 -21.96
N ALA A 44 -9.78 -7.12 -22.88
CA ALA A 44 -10.40 -8.40 -22.63
C ALA A 44 -9.87 -8.94 -21.27
N PRO A 45 -10.68 -9.63 -20.46
CA PRO A 45 -10.27 -10.11 -19.13
C PRO A 45 -9.12 -11.15 -19.12
N GLY A 46 -8.32 -11.24 -20.18
CA GLY A 46 -7.22 -12.19 -20.34
C GLY A 46 -5.86 -11.77 -19.76
N ASP A 47 -5.57 -10.47 -19.59
CA ASP A 47 -4.20 -10.01 -19.24
C ASP A 47 -3.97 -9.74 -17.73
N GLN A 48 -4.96 -10.01 -16.87
CA GLN A 48 -4.87 -9.74 -15.42
C GLN A 48 -4.92 -11.01 -14.54
N GLN A 49 -4.43 -12.13 -15.06
CA GLN A 49 -4.42 -13.39 -14.33
C GLN A 49 -2.97 -13.80 -13.99
N LEU A 50 -2.75 -14.24 -12.75
CA LEU A 50 -1.49 -14.86 -12.35
C LEU A 50 -1.29 -16.15 -13.15
N THR A 51 -0.31 -16.13 -14.06
CA THR A 51 -0.08 -17.18 -15.07
C THR A 51 1.30 -17.80 -14.91
N TYR A 52 1.48 -18.97 -15.52
CA TYR A 52 2.76 -19.67 -15.56
C TYR A 52 3.55 -19.27 -16.81
N HIS A 53 4.75 -18.74 -16.62
CA HIS A 53 5.64 -18.20 -17.66
C HIS A 53 6.75 -19.19 -18.07
N GLY A 54 6.65 -20.46 -17.65
CA GLY A 54 7.54 -21.54 -18.09
C GLY A 54 8.84 -21.71 -17.28
N GLY A 55 9.06 -20.86 -16.26
CA GLY A 55 10.21 -20.92 -15.36
C GLY A 55 10.14 -22.05 -14.34
N ALA A 56 11.21 -22.19 -13.54
CA ALA A 56 11.32 -23.27 -12.57
C ALA A 56 10.54 -22.96 -11.28
N VAL A 57 9.92 -24.00 -10.72
CA VAL A 57 9.37 -24.00 -9.34
C VAL A 57 10.20 -24.92 -8.46
N LEU A 58 10.21 -24.69 -7.14
CA LEU A 58 10.80 -25.66 -6.21
C LEU A 58 9.88 -26.88 -6.07
N ARG A 59 10.45 -28.08 -6.12
CA ARG A 59 9.70 -29.34 -6.14
C ARG A 59 10.48 -30.50 -5.53
N GLY A 60 9.77 -31.59 -5.21
CA GLY A 60 10.35 -32.75 -4.53
C GLY A 60 10.59 -32.46 -3.05
N ASP A 61 11.66 -32.98 -2.48
CA ASP A 61 12.09 -32.59 -1.13
C ASP A 61 12.80 -31.24 -1.21
N ILE A 62 12.22 -30.21 -0.58
CA ILE A 62 12.77 -28.86 -0.45
C ILE A 62 13.44 -28.74 0.92
N PRO A 63 14.78 -28.86 1.01
CA PRO A 63 15.49 -28.66 2.27
C PRO A 63 15.50 -27.17 2.63
N VAL A 64 15.08 -26.85 3.86
CA VAL A 64 15.00 -25.50 4.40
C VAL A 64 16.16 -25.24 5.36
N SER A 65 17.06 -24.34 5.00
CA SER A 65 18.12 -23.87 5.93
C SER A 65 17.69 -22.56 6.58
N ILE A 66 17.94 -22.36 7.87
CA ILE A 66 17.52 -21.13 8.58
C ILE A 66 18.75 -20.40 9.12
N VAL A 67 18.80 -19.08 8.89
CA VAL A 67 19.74 -18.15 9.50
C VAL A 67 18.96 -17.30 10.50
N TRP A 68 19.31 -17.45 11.78
CA TRP A 68 18.83 -16.61 12.87
C TRP A 68 19.83 -15.47 13.07
N TYR A 69 19.53 -14.28 12.57
CA TYR A 69 20.44 -13.13 12.62
C TYR A 69 19.95 -12.13 13.69
N GLY A 70 20.66 -12.06 14.81
CA GLY A 70 20.22 -11.37 16.02
C GLY A 70 19.78 -12.32 17.13
N ASN A 71 19.12 -11.78 18.16
CA ASN A 71 18.87 -12.46 19.43
C ASN A 71 17.45 -13.05 19.52
N PHE A 72 17.24 -14.18 18.86
CA PHE A 72 15.98 -14.91 18.91
C PHE A 72 15.83 -15.76 20.18
N THR A 73 14.69 -15.63 20.87
CA THR A 73 14.35 -16.50 22.00
C THR A 73 14.03 -17.94 21.54
N SER A 74 14.08 -18.90 22.47
CA SER A 74 13.69 -20.29 22.18
C SER A 74 12.24 -20.40 21.70
N ASP A 75 11.33 -19.59 22.23
CA ASP A 75 9.91 -19.58 21.87
C ASP A 75 9.70 -19.00 20.46
N GLN A 76 10.42 -17.92 20.11
CA GLN A 76 10.41 -17.37 18.76
C GLN A 76 10.94 -18.38 17.74
N LYS A 77 12.02 -19.10 18.09
CA LYS A 77 12.55 -20.18 17.25
C LYS A 77 11.53 -21.31 17.11
N SER A 78 10.84 -21.72 18.17
CA SER A 78 9.85 -22.82 18.10
C SER A 78 8.66 -22.48 17.20
N ILE A 79 8.16 -21.24 17.24
CA ILE A 79 7.06 -20.78 16.37
C ILE A 79 7.39 -21.00 14.90
N VAL A 80 8.59 -20.61 14.46
CA VAL A 80 9.03 -20.78 13.06
C VAL A 80 9.30 -22.26 12.74
N LEU A 81 9.98 -22.99 13.62
CA LEU A 81 10.32 -24.40 13.38
C LEU A 81 9.07 -25.26 13.24
N ASP A 82 8.08 -25.02 14.09
CA ASP A 82 6.80 -25.73 14.03
C ASP A 82 5.99 -25.34 12.79
N PHE A 83 6.10 -24.10 12.30
CA PHE A 83 5.50 -23.73 11.01
C PHE A 83 6.09 -24.57 9.87
N ILE A 84 7.41 -24.65 9.77
CA ILE A 84 8.11 -25.42 8.73
C ILE A 84 7.75 -26.91 8.81
N ASN A 85 7.76 -27.47 10.02
CA ASN A 85 7.36 -28.87 10.25
C ASN A 85 5.88 -29.13 9.89
N SER A 86 5.03 -28.10 9.93
CA SER A 86 3.60 -28.23 9.63
C SER A 86 3.28 -28.25 8.15
N LEU A 87 4.11 -27.63 7.29
CA LEU A 87 3.79 -27.44 5.86
C LEU A 87 3.45 -28.77 5.16
N THR A 88 4.20 -29.83 5.48
CA THR A 88 3.99 -31.16 4.89
C THR A 88 3.69 -32.26 5.90
N SER A 89 3.15 -31.88 7.04
CA SER A 89 2.56 -32.83 7.99
C SER A 89 1.25 -33.41 7.44
N THR A 90 0.97 -34.68 7.71
CA THR A 90 -0.29 -35.31 7.31
C THR A 90 -1.45 -34.60 8.03
N PRO A 91 -2.46 -34.07 7.33
CA PRO A 91 -3.64 -33.50 7.97
C PRO A 91 -4.31 -34.54 8.88
N PRO A 92 -4.88 -34.13 10.03
CA PRO A 92 -5.68 -35.06 10.83
C PRO A 92 -6.81 -35.67 9.98
N PRO A 93 -7.11 -36.98 10.12
CA PRO A 93 -8.20 -37.59 9.37
C PRO A 93 -9.51 -36.86 9.67
N ALA A 94 -10.26 -36.53 8.61
CA ALA A 94 -11.59 -35.92 8.68
C ALA A 94 -12.61 -36.93 9.21
N SER A 95 -12.53 -37.30 10.49
CA SER A 95 -13.51 -38.16 11.15
C SER A 95 -14.10 -37.46 12.36
N SER A 96 -15.44 -37.35 12.34
CA SER A 96 -16.36 -36.87 13.38
C SER A 96 -16.48 -35.34 13.58
N SER A 97 -17.43 -34.75 12.83
CA SER A 97 -18.43 -33.77 13.30
C SER A 97 -18.05 -32.71 14.34
N SER A 98 -16.82 -32.21 14.34
CA SER A 98 -16.41 -31.03 15.10
C SER A 98 -15.68 -30.08 14.17
N THR A 99 -16.01 -28.79 14.31
CA THR A 99 -15.39 -27.62 13.68
C THR A 99 -13.92 -27.51 14.04
N SER A 100 -13.09 -28.45 13.57
CA SER A 100 -11.63 -28.35 13.72
C SER A 100 -11.12 -27.18 12.89
N ALA A 101 -10.32 -26.31 13.52
CA ALA A 101 -9.69 -25.19 12.85
C ALA A 101 -8.83 -25.68 11.68
N PRO A 102 -8.71 -24.90 10.59
CA PRO A 102 -7.83 -25.26 9.48
C PRO A 102 -6.37 -25.43 9.94
N SER A 103 -5.56 -26.16 9.18
CA SER A 103 -4.15 -26.39 9.49
C SER A 103 -3.19 -25.74 8.50
N VAL A 104 -1.93 -25.51 8.93
CA VAL A 104 -0.85 -25.05 8.04
C VAL A 104 -0.63 -26.03 6.87
N ALA A 105 -0.79 -27.34 7.10
CA ALA A 105 -0.71 -28.34 6.04
C ALA A 105 -1.82 -28.19 4.97
N GLN A 106 -3.04 -27.82 5.39
CA GLN A 106 -4.14 -27.55 4.45
C GLN A 106 -3.88 -26.28 3.63
N TRP A 107 -3.29 -25.25 4.25
CA TRP A 107 -2.83 -24.06 3.54
C TRP A 107 -1.77 -24.41 2.48
N TRP A 108 -0.73 -25.15 2.87
CA TRP A 108 0.31 -25.60 1.95
C TRP A 108 -0.25 -26.47 0.83
N SER A 109 -1.22 -27.35 1.13
CA SER A 109 -1.88 -28.17 0.12
C SER A 109 -2.60 -27.33 -0.95
N THR A 110 -3.04 -26.11 -0.62
CA THR A 110 -3.62 -25.18 -1.60
C THR A 110 -2.54 -24.69 -2.56
N ILE A 111 -1.38 -24.26 -2.04
CA ILE A 111 -0.23 -23.85 -2.86
C ILE A 111 0.22 -25.02 -3.75
N HIS A 112 0.40 -26.21 -3.16
CA HIS A 112 0.80 -27.40 -3.90
C HIS A 112 -0.19 -27.74 -5.02
N GLY A 113 -1.48 -27.78 -4.71
CA GLY A 113 -2.54 -28.11 -5.67
C GLY A 113 -2.60 -27.11 -6.82
N THR A 114 -2.59 -25.81 -6.51
CA THR A 114 -2.75 -24.75 -7.50
C THR A 114 -1.50 -24.52 -8.35
N TYR A 115 -0.31 -24.54 -7.75
CA TYR A 115 0.92 -24.05 -8.39
C TYR A 115 1.96 -25.13 -8.69
N LEU A 116 2.01 -26.22 -7.92
CA LEU A 116 3.11 -27.19 -8.03
C LEU A 116 2.70 -28.49 -8.72
N SER A 117 1.42 -28.87 -8.60
CA SER A 117 0.92 -30.18 -9.08
C SER A 117 0.84 -30.30 -10.60
N ASN A 118 0.60 -29.19 -11.32
CA ASN A 118 0.44 -29.20 -12.78
C ASN A 118 1.76 -29.08 -13.54
N VAL A 119 2.84 -28.69 -12.86
CA VAL A 119 4.21 -28.56 -13.44
C VAL A 119 4.99 -29.88 -13.32
N THR A 120 4.39 -30.93 -12.74
CA THR A 120 5.04 -32.22 -12.48
C THR A 120 4.46 -33.34 -13.34
N THR A 121 5.12 -33.66 -14.45
CA THR A 121 4.94 -34.97 -15.09
C THR A 121 5.76 -36.02 -14.34
N GLY A 122 5.13 -36.73 -13.39
CA GLY A 122 5.68 -37.94 -12.77
C GLY A 122 6.47 -37.78 -11.46
N GLY A 123 6.31 -36.68 -10.71
CA GLY A 123 6.93 -36.49 -9.38
C GLY A 123 5.91 -36.60 -8.23
N GLY A 124 6.31 -37.23 -7.12
CA GLY A 124 5.50 -37.28 -5.88
C GLY A 124 5.27 -35.89 -5.26
N ALA A 125 4.49 -35.83 -4.17
CA ALA A 125 4.15 -34.57 -3.50
C ALA A 125 5.38 -33.76 -3.08
N THR A 126 5.39 -32.45 -3.32
CA THR A 126 6.46 -31.55 -2.87
C THR A 126 6.44 -31.45 -1.34
N ARG A 127 7.55 -31.83 -0.71
CA ARG A 127 7.72 -31.92 0.75
C ARG A 127 8.74 -30.91 1.24
N VAL A 128 8.41 -30.19 2.30
CA VAL A 128 9.31 -29.22 2.92
C VAL A 128 9.97 -29.91 4.10
N VAL A 129 11.31 -29.90 4.11
CA VAL A 129 12.10 -30.63 5.10
C VAL A 129 13.02 -29.65 5.80
N LEU A 130 12.94 -29.59 7.13
CA LEU A 130 13.87 -28.78 7.92
C LEU A 130 15.31 -29.29 7.73
N GLY A 131 16.19 -28.40 7.33
CA GLY A 131 17.62 -28.62 7.14
C GLY A 131 18.45 -27.97 8.25
N THR A 132 19.56 -27.35 7.88
CA THR A 132 20.52 -26.76 8.83
C THR A 132 20.04 -25.44 9.41
N GLN A 133 20.44 -25.16 10.65
CA GLN A 133 20.19 -23.88 11.30
C GLN A 133 21.53 -23.24 11.68
N VAL A 134 21.65 -21.94 11.44
CA VAL A 134 22.80 -21.12 11.80
C VAL A 134 22.31 -19.96 12.65
N ALA A 135 22.92 -19.75 13.81
CA ALA A 135 22.65 -18.59 14.64
C ALA A 135 23.84 -17.62 14.57
N ASP A 136 23.56 -16.37 14.29
CA ASP A 136 24.50 -15.25 14.28
C ASP A 136 24.00 -14.17 15.24
N GLU A 137 24.09 -14.48 16.53
CA GLU A 137 23.66 -13.59 17.62
C GLU A 137 24.57 -12.34 17.73
N ALA A 138 25.81 -12.44 17.25
CA ALA A 138 26.75 -11.34 17.22
C ALA A 138 26.46 -10.31 16.12
N CYS A 139 25.52 -10.62 15.21
CA CYS A 139 25.24 -9.82 14.02
C CYS A 139 26.53 -9.53 13.25
N SER A 140 27.18 -10.56 12.70
CA SER A 140 28.53 -10.47 12.13
C SER A 140 28.72 -9.46 10.99
N LEU A 141 27.64 -9.04 10.31
CA LEU A 141 27.63 -8.00 9.28
C LEU A 141 27.12 -6.64 9.79
N GLY A 142 26.94 -6.49 11.11
CA GLY A 142 26.33 -5.34 11.75
C GLY A 142 24.81 -5.46 11.88
N ARG A 143 24.20 -4.52 12.61
CA ARG A 143 22.75 -4.48 12.85
C ARG A 143 21.98 -3.69 11.79
N SER A 144 22.66 -3.21 10.76
CA SER A 144 22.05 -2.58 9.58
C SER A 144 22.51 -3.35 8.35
N LEU A 145 21.56 -3.93 7.62
CA LEU A 145 21.81 -4.80 6.48
C LEU A 145 21.24 -4.21 5.18
N THR A 146 22.06 -4.27 4.14
CA THR A 146 21.61 -4.11 2.75
C THR A 146 20.96 -5.41 2.25
N LEU A 147 20.17 -5.35 1.17
CA LEU A 147 19.57 -6.54 0.57
C LEU A 147 20.61 -7.53 0.00
N SER A 148 21.75 -7.03 -0.46
CA SER A 148 22.86 -7.89 -0.90
C SER A 148 23.51 -8.63 0.27
N GLN A 149 23.58 -8.02 1.46
CA GLN A 149 24.01 -8.69 2.68
C GLN A 149 23.00 -9.75 3.15
N VAL A 150 21.69 -9.52 2.97
CA VAL A 150 20.69 -10.58 3.18
C VAL A 150 20.94 -11.78 2.26
N ALA A 151 21.21 -11.54 0.98
CA ALA A 151 21.58 -12.61 0.04
C ALA A 151 22.91 -13.29 0.42
N GLN A 152 23.88 -12.54 0.93
CA GLN A 152 25.14 -13.07 1.46
C GLN A 152 24.93 -13.99 2.67
N LEU A 153 24.04 -13.62 3.60
CA LEU A 153 23.67 -14.47 4.74
C LEU A 153 23.00 -15.76 4.28
N ALA A 154 22.06 -15.66 3.32
CA ALA A 154 21.43 -16.84 2.72
C ALA A 154 22.46 -17.78 2.06
N ALA A 155 23.43 -17.23 1.31
CA ALA A 155 24.52 -18.00 0.72
C ALA A 155 25.42 -18.65 1.79
N GLY A 156 25.69 -17.91 2.87
CA GLY A 156 26.49 -18.38 4.02
C GLY A 156 25.88 -19.60 4.72
N ALA A 157 24.55 -19.76 4.68
CA ALA A 157 23.85 -20.93 5.19
C ALA A 157 24.11 -22.21 4.36
N ARG A 158 24.74 -22.08 3.17
CA ARG A 158 25.04 -23.17 2.23
C ARG A 158 23.81 -24.05 1.93
N PRO A 159 22.69 -23.46 1.48
CA PRO A 159 21.51 -24.23 1.10
C PRO A 159 21.85 -25.23 0.00
N ALA A 160 21.20 -26.40 0.06
CA ALA A 160 21.32 -27.39 -1.01
C ALA A 160 20.72 -26.87 -2.30
N ARG A 161 21.19 -27.37 -3.44
CA ARG A 161 20.58 -27.10 -4.75
C ARG A 161 19.12 -27.58 -4.74
N GLY A 162 18.21 -26.72 -5.18
CA GLY A 162 16.76 -26.90 -5.09
C GLY A 162 16.17 -26.64 -3.69
N GLY A 163 16.99 -26.20 -2.74
CA GLY A 163 16.59 -25.85 -1.39
C GLY A 163 16.17 -24.38 -1.24
N LEU A 164 15.72 -24.07 -0.02
CA LEU A 164 15.30 -22.75 0.41
C LEU A 164 16.11 -22.30 1.63
N ALA A 165 16.73 -21.12 1.57
CA ALA A 165 17.36 -20.48 2.73
C ALA A 165 16.41 -19.42 3.33
N LEU A 166 16.10 -19.51 4.61
CA LEU A 166 15.36 -18.49 5.34
C LEU A 166 16.35 -17.63 6.11
N VAL A 167 16.31 -16.32 5.90
CA VAL A 167 17.05 -15.34 6.71
C VAL A 167 16.04 -14.63 7.60
N LEU A 168 16.16 -14.76 8.91
CA LEU A 168 15.26 -14.17 9.88
C LEU A 168 16.05 -13.18 10.72
N THR A 169 15.59 -11.93 10.77
CA THR A 169 16.26 -10.85 11.49
C THR A 169 15.47 -10.44 12.73
N ASP A 170 16.14 -10.36 13.87
CA ASP A 170 15.54 -9.91 15.15
C ASP A 170 15.10 -8.44 15.06
N ALA A 171 14.26 -8.01 16.00
CA ALA A 171 13.63 -6.69 16.06
C ALA A 171 14.62 -5.53 16.14
N ASP A 172 15.86 -5.77 16.56
CA ASP A 172 16.94 -4.77 16.61
C ASP A 172 17.89 -4.79 15.40
N VAL A 173 17.53 -5.52 14.34
CA VAL A 173 18.27 -5.54 13.07
C VAL A 173 17.47 -4.79 12.01
N VAL A 174 18.03 -3.69 11.53
CA VAL A 174 17.48 -2.89 10.44
C VAL A 174 17.90 -3.50 9.11
N VAL A 175 16.95 -3.61 8.17
CA VAL A 175 17.21 -4.04 6.80
C VAL A 175 16.70 -2.98 5.84
N ALA A 176 17.44 -2.71 4.77
CA ALA A 176 17.11 -1.68 3.80
C ALA A 176 15.65 -1.77 3.30
N GLY A 177 14.86 -0.72 3.56
CA GLY A 177 13.45 -0.61 3.18
C GLY A 177 12.46 -1.34 4.09
N PHE A 178 12.91 -1.97 5.17
CA PHE A 178 12.03 -2.65 6.14
C PHE A 178 11.11 -1.64 6.83
N GLY A 179 9.81 -1.90 6.85
CA GLY A 179 8.82 -1.04 7.49
C GLY A 179 8.35 0.16 6.68
N SER A 180 9.09 0.56 5.65
CA SER A 180 8.73 1.67 4.75
C SER A 180 8.17 1.19 3.42
N VAL A 181 8.88 0.28 2.75
CA VAL A 181 8.51 -0.22 1.41
C VAL A 181 8.35 -1.74 1.35
N ARG A 182 8.79 -2.48 2.38
CA ARG A 182 8.65 -3.95 2.46
C ARG A 182 8.71 -4.46 3.90
N CYS A 183 8.19 -5.66 4.12
CA CYS A 183 8.35 -6.42 5.37
C CYS A 183 9.26 -7.65 5.21
N GLY A 184 9.51 -8.03 3.96
CA GLY A 184 10.30 -9.19 3.58
C GLY A 184 10.56 -9.18 2.08
N LEU A 185 11.32 -10.18 1.62
CA LEU A 185 11.52 -10.45 0.19
C LEU A 185 11.85 -11.92 -0.01
N HIS A 186 11.75 -12.41 -1.25
CA HIS A 186 12.44 -13.62 -1.67
C HIS A 186 13.27 -13.35 -2.91
N GLY A 187 14.21 -14.25 -3.20
CA GLY A 187 15.08 -14.20 -4.36
C GLY A 187 15.79 -15.54 -4.57
N ALA A 188 16.75 -15.60 -5.48
CA ALA A 188 17.47 -16.83 -5.75
C ALA A 188 18.90 -16.61 -6.21
N ALA A 189 19.72 -17.64 -6.02
CA ALA A 189 21.02 -17.80 -6.66
C ALA A 189 20.88 -18.78 -7.83
N ALA A 190 20.83 -18.25 -9.06
CA ALA A 190 20.74 -19.05 -10.28
C ALA A 190 22.07 -19.76 -10.63
N GLY A 191 22.06 -20.65 -11.62
CA GLY A 191 23.25 -21.35 -12.11
C GLY A 191 23.65 -22.56 -11.25
N ASP A 192 24.95 -22.71 -10.96
CA ASP A 192 25.50 -23.88 -10.26
C ASP A 192 25.07 -23.97 -8.79
N ALA A 193 24.80 -22.83 -8.15
CA ALA A 193 24.27 -22.75 -6.79
C ALA A 193 22.82 -23.26 -6.72
N GLY A 194 21.95 -22.73 -7.57
CA GLY A 194 20.61 -23.23 -7.84
C GLY A 194 19.71 -23.38 -6.62
N TYR A 195 19.57 -22.34 -5.80
CA TYR A 195 18.68 -22.33 -4.62
C TYR A 195 17.87 -21.02 -4.53
N ALA A 196 16.78 -21.03 -3.78
CA ALA A 196 16.01 -19.82 -3.44
C ALA A 196 16.27 -19.37 -2.00
N TYR A 197 15.99 -18.12 -1.69
CA TYR A 197 16.02 -17.62 -0.33
C TYR A 197 14.84 -16.68 -0.05
N ALA A 198 14.42 -16.63 1.20
CA ALA A 198 13.39 -15.72 1.68
C ALA A 198 13.88 -15.02 2.96
N TRP A 199 13.53 -13.75 3.10
CA TRP A 199 13.80 -12.96 4.29
C TRP A 199 12.51 -12.37 4.85
N ALA A 200 12.39 -12.40 6.17
CA ALA A 200 11.38 -11.70 6.94
C ALA A 200 12.02 -11.16 8.23
N GLY A 201 11.66 -9.93 8.60
CA GLY A 201 12.14 -9.30 9.84
C GLY A 201 11.08 -9.26 10.92
N ASP A 202 11.51 -9.31 12.17
CA ASP A 202 10.68 -8.97 13.33
C ASP A 202 10.47 -7.45 13.39
N ALA A 203 9.20 -7.05 13.30
CA ALA A 203 8.81 -5.64 13.22
C ALA A 203 8.55 -4.98 14.58
N ALA A 204 8.64 -5.71 15.70
CA ALA A 204 8.16 -5.28 17.01
C ALA A 204 8.70 -3.92 17.46
N ARG A 205 9.95 -3.59 17.10
CA ARG A 205 10.59 -2.32 17.48
C ARG A 205 10.58 -1.25 16.39
N GLN A 206 10.59 -1.63 15.12
CA GLN A 206 10.86 -0.70 14.01
C GLN A 206 9.58 -0.20 13.36
N CYS A 207 8.64 -1.10 13.07
CA CYS A 207 7.47 -0.81 12.26
C CYS A 207 6.28 -1.74 12.61
N PRO A 208 5.90 -1.86 13.90
CA PRO A 208 4.93 -2.87 14.32
C PRO A 208 3.57 -2.66 13.63
N GLY A 209 3.15 -1.40 13.46
CA GLY A 209 1.90 -1.06 12.78
C GLY A 209 1.85 -1.35 11.28
N GLN A 210 3.00 -1.58 10.64
CA GLN A 210 3.11 -1.93 9.22
C GLN A 210 3.35 -3.44 9.04
N CYS A 211 4.45 -3.94 9.61
CA CYS A 211 4.95 -5.29 9.34
C CYS A 211 4.56 -6.34 10.39
N ALA A 212 3.99 -5.92 11.52
CA ALA A 212 3.29 -6.80 12.45
C ALA A 212 1.76 -6.59 12.43
N TRP A 213 1.24 -5.84 11.45
CA TRP A 213 -0.20 -5.78 11.21
C TRP A 213 -0.72 -7.18 10.82
N PRO A 214 -1.86 -7.66 11.38
CA PRO A 214 -2.87 -6.92 12.17
C PRO A 214 -2.72 -7.02 13.69
N PHE A 215 -1.57 -7.47 14.23
CA PHE A 215 -1.37 -7.68 15.67
C PHE A 215 -0.91 -6.42 16.42
N ALA A 216 -0.42 -5.42 15.69
CA ALA A 216 -0.14 -4.10 16.20
C ALA A 216 -0.98 -3.04 15.48
N ALA A 217 -1.26 -1.94 16.18
CA ALA A 217 -2.04 -0.85 15.64
C ALA A 217 -1.23 -0.17 14.51
N PRO A 218 -1.82 0.05 13.33
CA PRO A 218 -1.18 0.89 12.33
C PRO A 218 -1.01 2.30 12.89
N ALA A 219 0.05 3.00 12.47
CA ALA A 219 0.29 4.38 12.89
C ALA A 219 -0.88 5.33 12.55
N TYR A 220 -1.74 4.93 11.61
CA TYR A 220 -2.93 5.66 11.18
C TYR A 220 -4.08 4.68 10.85
N GLY A 221 -5.29 5.01 11.32
CA GLY A 221 -6.50 4.18 11.16
C GLY A 221 -7.63 4.69 12.05
N PRO A 222 -8.84 4.08 11.99
CA PRO A 222 -9.94 4.47 12.87
C PRO A 222 -9.51 4.30 14.34
N PRO A 223 -9.74 5.29 15.23
CA PRO A 223 -9.30 5.22 16.62
C PRO A 223 -9.90 4.03 17.40
N ASP A 224 -10.98 3.42 16.89
CA ASP A 224 -11.66 2.29 17.50
C ASP A 224 -11.22 0.91 16.95
N SER A 225 -10.29 0.84 15.97
CA SER A 225 -9.82 -0.45 15.45
C SER A 225 -8.78 -1.08 16.38
N LYS A 226 -9.23 -1.94 17.29
CA LYS A 226 -8.35 -2.71 18.17
C LYS A 226 -7.52 -3.72 17.35
N PRO A 227 -6.19 -3.81 17.55
CA PRO A 227 -5.37 -4.85 16.94
C PRO A 227 -5.88 -6.25 17.30
N LEU A 228 -5.66 -7.20 16.40
CA LEU A 228 -5.89 -8.60 16.69
C LEU A 228 -4.91 -9.09 17.76
N GLY A 229 -5.32 -10.07 18.57
CA GLY A 229 -4.38 -10.72 19.48
C GLY A 229 -3.34 -11.52 18.70
N ALA A 230 -2.07 -11.38 19.07
CA ALA A 230 -0.97 -12.18 18.52
C ALA A 230 -1.20 -13.68 18.86
N PRO A 231 -1.31 -14.60 17.88
CA PRO A 231 -1.73 -15.97 18.10
C PRO A 231 -0.80 -16.81 18.98
N ASN A 232 0.48 -16.44 19.09
CA ASN A 232 1.46 -17.08 19.97
C ASN A 232 1.95 -16.14 21.09
N GLY A 233 1.32 -14.98 21.26
CA GLY A 233 1.62 -14.02 22.33
C GLY A 233 2.84 -13.13 22.06
N ASP A 234 3.47 -13.23 20.89
CA ASP A 234 4.61 -12.41 20.48
C ASP A 234 4.26 -11.67 19.18
N VAL A 235 3.98 -10.36 19.28
CA VAL A 235 3.58 -9.50 18.16
C VAL A 235 4.63 -9.50 17.04
N GLY A 236 5.92 -9.51 17.42
CA GLY A 236 7.04 -9.45 16.49
C GLY A 236 7.19 -10.73 15.68
N ALA A 237 7.24 -11.86 16.39
CA ALA A 237 7.34 -13.17 15.77
C ALA A 237 6.08 -13.52 14.96
N ASP A 238 4.89 -13.23 15.50
CA ASP A 238 3.63 -13.50 14.78
C ASP A 238 3.50 -12.63 13.52
N GLY A 239 3.92 -11.36 13.59
CA GLY A 239 4.02 -10.48 12.42
C GLY A 239 5.03 -10.97 11.37
N MET A 240 6.22 -11.37 11.82
CA MET A 240 7.25 -11.97 10.97
C MET A 240 6.71 -13.22 10.26
N MET A 241 5.91 -14.06 10.94
CA MET A 241 5.32 -15.27 10.35
C MET A 241 4.31 -14.97 9.22
N VAL A 242 3.53 -13.90 9.33
CA VAL A 242 2.62 -13.44 8.25
C VAL A 242 3.41 -13.15 6.98
N THR A 243 4.51 -12.43 7.12
CA THR A 243 5.41 -12.09 6.01
C THR A 243 6.12 -13.32 5.49
N LEU A 244 6.70 -14.12 6.38
CA LEU A 244 7.46 -15.32 6.03
C LEU A 244 6.62 -16.31 5.22
N ALA A 245 5.36 -16.53 5.59
CA ALA A 245 4.46 -17.39 4.84
C ALA A 245 4.29 -16.92 3.39
N SER A 246 4.11 -15.60 3.18
CA SER A 246 4.01 -15.01 1.84
C SER A 246 5.31 -15.18 1.04
N MET A 247 6.47 -14.95 1.68
CA MET A 247 7.77 -15.04 1.00
C MET A 247 8.15 -16.48 0.68
N VAL A 248 7.82 -17.44 1.55
CA VAL A 248 8.01 -18.88 1.29
C VAL A 248 7.14 -19.33 0.12
N ALA A 249 5.88 -18.88 0.05
CA ALA A 249 5.02 -19.19 -1.08
C ALA A 249 5.62 -18.68 -2.40
N GLY A 250 6.05 -17.41 -2.43
CA GLY A 250 6.73 -16.80 -3.59
C GLY A 250 8.01 -17.52 -3.98
N ALA A 251 8.90 -17.80 -3.01
CA ALA A 251 10.16 -18.50 -3.25
C ALA A 251 9.97 -19.91 -3.82
N VAL A 252 8.84 -20.57 -3.53
CA VAL A 252 8.57 -21.93 -4.00
C VAL A 252 7.89 -21.91 -5.37
N THR A 253 6.94 -21.01 -5.59
CA THR A 253 6.16 -20.94 -6.85
C THR A 253 6.82 -20.08 -7.92
N ASN A 254 7.73 -19.18 -7.54
CA ASN A 254 8.42 -18.27 -8.45
C ASN A 254 9.88 -17.96 -8.04
N PRO A 255 10.71 -18.97 -7.69
CA PRO A 255 12.06 -18.75 -7.14
C PRO A 255 12.95 -17.82 -7.98
N PHE A 256 12.86 -17.89 -9.31
CA PHE A 256 13.76 -17.17 -10.24
C PHE A 256 13.07 -16.03 -11.00
N GLY A 257 11.84 -15.67 -10.59
CA GLY A 257 11.07 -14.58 -11.21
C GLY A 257 10.58 -14.88 -12.62
N ASP A 258 10.52 -16.14 -13.05
CA ASP A 258 10.11 -16.54 -14.39
C ASP A 258 9.07 -17.67 -14.42
N ALA A 259 8.52 -18.06 -13.27
CA ALA A 259 7.51 -19.10 -13.15
C ALA A 259 6.10 -18.53 -12.98
N TYR A 260 5.57 -18.41 -11.76
CA TYR A 260 4.20 -17.97 -11.53
C TYR A 260 4.14 -16.51 -11.09
N TYR A 261 3.67 -15.62 -11.97
CA TYR A 261 3.47 -14.22 -11.61
C TYR A 261 2.43 -13.48 -12.46
N GLN A 262 2.01 -12.31 -11.98
CA GLN A 262 1.21 -11.33 -12.70
C GLN A 262 1.90 -9.96 -12.67
N GLY A 263 1.82 -9.22 -13.79
CA GLY A 263 2.42 -7.91 -13.94
C GLY A 263 3.86 -8.00 -14.46
N GLU A 264 4.59 -6.89 -14.37
CA GLU A 264 6.01 -6.85 -14.74
C GLU A 264 6.86 -7.69 -13.80
N LYS A 265 7.89 -8.35 -14.34
CA LYS A 265 8.74 -9.30 -13.62
C LYS A 265 9.35 -8.71 -12.34
N ASP A 266 9.69 -7.42 -12.34
CA ASP A 266 10.33 -6.73 -11.22
C ASP A 266 9.33 -6.10 -10.23
N ALA A 267 8.03 -6.20 -10.51
CA ALA A 267 6.93 -5.71 -9.69
C ALA A 267 5.84 -6.78 -9.50
N ALA A 268 6.24 -8.04 -9.65
CA ALA A 268 5.30 -9.11 -9.92
C ALA A 268 4.52 -9.49 -8.66
N LEU A 269 3.25 -9.78 -8.86
CA LEU A 269 2.50 -10.53 -7.86
C LEU A 269 2.68 -12.01 -8.02
N GLU A 270 2.54 -12.68 -6.89
CA GLU A 270 2.70 -14.11 -6.77
C GLU A 270 1.58 -14.67 -5.90
N ALA A 271 1.67 -15.97 -5.62
CA ALA A 271 0.58 -16.76 -5.04
C ALA A 271 -0.09 -16.12 -3.81
N CYS A 272 0.68 -15.46 -2.94
CA CYS A 272 0.14 -14.81 -1.73
C CYS A 272 0.16 -13.28 -1.82
N THR A 273 1.09 -12.66 -2.55
CA THR A 273 1.15 -11.18 -2.67
C THR A 273 -0.01 -10.63 -3.50
N ALA A 274 -0.58 -11.41 -4.43
CA ALA A 274 -1.85 -11.09 -5.08
C ALA A 274 -3.05 -11.01 -4.10
N CYS A 275 -2.91 -11.57 -2.91
CA CYS A 275 -3.91 -11.62 -1.86
C CYS A 275 -3.47 -10.91 -0.57
N ALA A 276 -2.58 -9.92 -0.70
CA ALA A 276 -2.05 -9.17 0.44
C ALA A 276 -3.17 -8.64 1.35
N GLY A 277 -3.05 -8.90 2.65
CA GLY A 277 -4.00 -8.47 3.67
C GLY A 277 -5.31 -9.27 3.75
N VAL A 278 -5.48 -10.32 2.94
CA VAL A 278 -6.66 -11.20 3.00
C VAL A 278 -6.33 -12.42 3.87
N TYR A 279 -6.89 -12.50 5.07
CA TYR A 279 -6.67 -13.62 5.99
C TYR A 279 -7.97 -14.35 6.37
N GLY A 280 -9.09 -13.64 6.37
CA GLY A 280 -10.41 -14.16 6.72
C GLY A 280 -11.52 -13.71 5.76
N SER A 281 -12.71 -14.28 5.93
CA SER A 281 -13.87 -13.87 5.12
C SER A 281 -14.21 -12.39 5.35
N GLY A 282 -14.56 -11.68 4.28
CA GLY A 282 -14.87 -10.24 4.36
C GLY A 282 -13.68 -9.32 4.62
N SER A 283 -12.43 -9.81 4.44
CA SER A 283 -11.23 -8.98 4.54
C SER A 283 -11.31 -7.74 3.64
N TYR A 284 -10.81 -6.61 4.13
CA TYR A 284 -10.61 -5.39 3.36
C TYR A 284 -9.33 -4.64 3.73
N PRO A 285 -8.85 -3.63 2.97
CA PRO A 285 -7.61 -2.97 3.35
C PRO A 285 -7.82 -2.35 4.74
N GLY A 286 -6.94 -2.66 5.69
CA GLY A 286 -7.11 -2.27 7.09
C GLY A 286 -7.99 -3.21 7.95
N TYR A 287 -8.58 -4.27 7.38
CA TYR A 287 -9.33 -5.30 8.11
C TYR A 287 -8.96 -6.71 7.64
N ALA A 288 -8.36 -7.49 8.54
CA ALA A 288 -7.87 -8.84 8.29
C ALA A 288 -8.95 -9.90 7.95
N GLY A 289 -10.23 -9.53 8.04
CA GLY A 289 -11.35 -10.43 7.84
C GLY A 289 -11.80 -11.13 9.13
N ASN A 290 -12.88 -11.91 9.02
CA ASN A 290 -13.32 -12.78 10.11
C ASN A 290 -12.36 -13.97 10.21
N VAL A 291 -11.60 -13.99 11.30
CA VAL A 291 -10.63 -15.05 11.65
C VAL A 291 -11.03 -15.71 12.97
N LEU A 292 -10.43 -16.86 13.28
CA LEU A 292 -10.67 -17.54 14.55
C LEU A 292 -9.98 -16.79 15.68
N VAL A 293 -10.56 -16.83 16.88
CA VAL A 293 -9.98 -16.26 18.09
C VAL A 293 -9.88 -17.35 19.14
N ASP A 294 -8.70 -17.51 19.73
CA ASP A 294 -8.49 -18.42 20.83
C ASP A 294 -9.09 -17.84 22.11
N ALA A 295 -10.01 -18.57 22.74
CA ALA A 295 -10.75 -18.07 23.90
C ALA A 295 -9.88 -17.88 25.15
N ALA A 296 -8.74 -18.58 25.27
CA ALA A 296 -7.88 -18.50 26.44
C ALA A 296 -6.86 -17.36 26.35
N THR A 297 -6.30 -17.14 25.17
CA THR A 297 -5.21 -16.19 24.91
C THR A 297 -5.68 -14.90 24.24
N GLY A 298 -6.85 -14.92 23.58
CA GLY A 298 -7.30 -13.83 22.70
C GLY A 298 -6.56 -13.79 21.35
N GLY A 299 -5.65 -14.74 21.10
CA GLY A 299 -4.86 -14.83 19.87
C GLY A 299 -5.73 -15.11 18.65
N SER A 300 -5.53 -14.36 17.57
CA SER A 300 -6.30 -14.45 16.33
C SER A 300 -5.54 -15.21 15.26
N TYR A 301 -6.20 -16.19 14.63
CA TYR A 301 -5.55 -17.14 13.72
C TYR A 301 -6.51 -17.67 12.66
N ASN A 302 -5.95 -18.27 11.61
CA ASN A 302 -6.73 -19.01 10.62
C ASN A 302 -6.13 -20.40 10.31
N ALA A 303 -5.00 -20.75 10.93
CA ALA A 303 -4.36 -22.05 10.81
C ALA A 303 -3.72 -22.50 12.13
N VAL A 304 -3.75 -23.80 12.40
CA VAL A 304 -3.02 -24.46 13.50
C VAL A 304 -1.87 -25.28 12.92
N GLY A 305 -0.68 -25.16 13.51
CA GLY A 305 0.49 -25.96 13.18
C GLY A 305 0.89 -26.94 14.28
N ALA A 306 2.09 -27.51 14.12
CA ALA A 306 2.78 -28.35 15.07
C ALA A 306 3.02 -27.59 16.39
N GLY A 307 3.25 -28.34 17.47
CA GLY A 307 3.39 -27.77 18.82
C GLY A 307 2.13 -27.09 19.37
N GLY A 308 1.03 -27.05 18.61
CA GLY A 308 -0.16 -26.27 18.96
C GLY A 308 -0.03 -24.77 18.65
N HIS A 309 1.06 -24.35 18.00
CA HIS A 309 1.24 -22.98 17.54
C HIS A 309 0.18 -22.61 16.50
N LYS A 310 -0.24 -21.34 16.53
CA LYS A 310 -1.31 -20.81 15.68
C LYS A 310 -0.75 -19.75 14.77
N TYR A 311 -1.30 -19.65 13.56
CA TYR A 311 -0.79 -18.76 12.53
C TYR A 311 -1.91 -18.02 11.84
N LEU A 312 -1.60 -16.80 11.41
CA LEU A 312 -2.41 -16.04 10.48
C LEU A 312 -1.74 -16.10 9.10
N LEU A 313 -2.22 -16.99 8.25
CA LEU A 313 -1.63 -17.24 6.93
C LEU A 313 -2.37 -16.47 5.84
N PRO A 314 -1.66 -15.87 4.87
CA PRO A 314 -2.27 -15.14 3.76
C PRO A 314 -3.16 -16.07 2.93
N ALA A 315 -4.23 -15.53 2.38
CA ALA A 315 -4.99 -16.23 1.35
C ALA A 315 -4.11 -16.52 0.13
N VAL A 316 -4.44 -17.61 -0.56
CA VAL A 316 -3.75 -18.04 -1.77
C VAL A 316 -4.62 -17.66 -2.96
N TYR A 317 -4.04 -16.95 -3.91
CA TYR A 317 -4.70 -16.66 -5.18
C TYR A 317 -4.87 -17.96 -5.95
N ASP A 318 -6.06 -18.20 -6.51
CA ASP A 318 -6.32 -19.36 -7.35
C ASP A 318 -6.86 -18.84 -8.69
N PRO A 319 -6.07 -18.91 -9.78
CA PRO A 319 -6.51 -18.44 -11.09
C PRO A 319 -7.83 -19.06 -11.54
N ALA A 320 -8.14 -20.29 -11.10
CA ALA A 320 -9.36 -20.99 -11.49
C ALA A 320 -10.61 -20.53 -10.71
N LYS A 321 -10.45 -19.70 -9.67
CA LYS A 321 -11.54 -19.23 -8.82
C LYS A 321 -11.61 -17.70 -8.78
N PRO A 322 -12.82 -17.12 -8.69
CA PRO A 322 -12.94 -15.68 -8.49
C PRO A 322 -12.44 -15.31 -7.09
N GLY A 323 -11.34 -14.55 -7.02
CA GLY A 323 -10.81 -13.96 -5.79
C GLY A 323 -9.88 -14.85 -4.97
N CYS A 324 -9.53 -14.36 -3.78
CA CYS A 324 -8.58 -15.00 -2.86
C CYS A 324 -9.25 -16.06 -2.00
N SER A 325 -8.71 -17.29 -1.99
CA SER A 325 -9.25 -18.39 -1.19
C SER A 325 -8.72 -18.33 0.25
N THR A 326 -9.61 -18.09 1.22
CA THR A 326 -9.31 -18.16 2.66
C THR A 326 -9.60 -19.55 3.23
N LEU A 327 -8.84 -19.97 4.24
CA LEU A 327 -9.06 -21.26 4.92
C LEU A 327 -10.37 -21.29 5.74
N VAL A 328 -10.83 -20.12 6.19
CA VAL A 328 -12.08 -19.98 6.95
C VAL A 328 -13.19 -19.53 5.98
N ALA A 329 -13.96 -20.48 5.47
CA ALA A 329 -15.21 -20.21 4.76
C ALA A 329 -16.38 -20.41 5.72
N ILE A 330 -17.12 -19.34 6.05
CA ILE A 330 -18.27 -19.47 6.94
C ILE A 330 -19.41 -20.17 6.20
N LEU A 331 -19.81 -21.32 6.74
CA LEU A 331 -21.15 -21.90 6.61
C LEU A 331 -22.16 -20.85 7.07
N MET A 332 -22.83 -20.16 6.14
CA MET A 332 -23.97 -19.32 6.45
C MET A 332 -25.12 -20.23 6.92
N VAL A 333 -25.22 -20.49 8.22
CA VAL A 333 -26.42 -21.11 8.81
C VAL A 333 -27.36 -19.97 9.24
N PRO A 334 -28.53 -19.78 8.59
CA PRO A 334 -29.47 -18.76 8.98
C PRO A 334 -30.24 -19.23 10.20
N LEU A 335 -29.75 -18.92 11.42
CA LEU A 335 -30.54 -19.11 12.63
C LEU A 335 -31.44 -17.89 12.84
N VAL A 336 -32.53 -17.84 12.08
CA VAL A 336 -33.71 -17.03 12.43
C VAL A 336 -34.39 -17.74 13.58
N LEU A 337 -34.38 -17.15 14.78
CA LEU A 337 -35.47 -17.27 15.74
C LEU A 337 -35.43 -16.12 16.75
N ALA A 338 -36.57 -15.43 16.81
CA ALA A 338 -36.87 -14.27 17.62
C ALA A 338 -36.81 -14.54 19.14
N SER A 339 -36.41 -13.55 19.93
CA SER A 339 -37.29 -12.87 20.90
C SER A 339 -36.54 -11.92 21.86
N LEU A 340 -37.00 -10.65 21.82
CA LEU A 340 -37.29 -9.74 22.93
C LEU A 340 -36.36 -9.71 24.16
N SER A 341 -35.73 -8.54 24.34
CA SER A 341 -35.10 -8.07 25.58
C SER A 341 -36.03 -8.17 26.80
N PRO A 342 -35.45 -8.23 28.00
CA PRO A 342 -35.53 -7.02 28.82
C PRO A 342 -34.18 -6.58 29.38
N LEU A 343 -34.06 -5.25 29.48
CA LEU A 343 -33.02 -4.55 30.22
C LEU A 343 -32.89 -5.11 31.64
N SER A 344 -31.66 -5.38 32.07
CA SER A 344 -31.29 -5.40 33.48
C SER A 344 -29.94 -4.72 33.65
N LEU A 345 -29.97 -3.53 34.26
CA LEU A 345 -28.81 -2.93 34.88
C LEU A 345 -28.42 -3.79 36.09
N GLY A 346 -27.26 -4.40 36.01
CA GLY A 346 -26.61 -5.08 37.13
C GLY A 346 -25.13 -4.72 37.13
N ALA A 347 -24.75 -3.80 38.02
CA ALA A 347 -23.35 -3.47 38.28
C ALA A 347 -22.60 -4.73 38.74
N ARG A 348 -21.46 -5.02 38.12
CA ARG A 348 -20.49 -5.95 38.69
C ARG A 348 -19.06 -5.43 38.51
N ARG A 349 -18.42 -5.25 39.66
CA ARG A 349 -17.04 -4.81 39.87
C ARG A 349 -16.07 -5.83 39.24
N VAL A 350 -15.14 -5.34 38.43
CA VAL A 350 -13.92 -6.04 38.04
C VAL A 350 -12.84 -5.65 39.07
N PRO A 351 -12.06 -6.60 39.63
CA PRO A 351 -10.96 -6.27 40.53
C PRO A 351 -9.85 -5.52 39.75
N PRO A 352 -9.20 -4.51 40.36
CA PRO A 352 -8.05 -3.86 39.77
C PRO A 352 -6.82 -4.70 40.10
N ASP A 353 -6.27 -5.39 39.12
CA ASP A 353 -4.83 -5.62 39.07
C ASP A 353 -4.44 -6.03 37.66
N LEU A 354 -3.26 -5.61 37.21
CA LEU A 354 -2.75 -5.61 35.83
C LEU A 354 -3.10 -4.36 34.98
N THR A 355 -3.02 -3.18 35.60
CA THR A 355 -2.59 -1.95 34.90
C THR A 355 -1.32 -1.45 35.56
N GLU A 356 -0.17 -1.80 35.00
CA GLU A 356 1.05 -0.95 34.94
C GLU A 356 2.20 -1.78 34.38
N ALA A 357 2.30 -1.77 33.06
CA ALA A 357 3.58 -1.66 32.38
C ALA A 357 3.42 -0.60 31.28
N THR A 358 2.87 0.55 31.67
CA THR A 358 3.17 1.83 31.01
C THR A 358 4.56 2.24 31.46
N GLU A 359 5.58 1.55 30.94
CA GLU A 359 6.86 2.23 30.71
C GLU A 359 6.76 2.84 29.31
N THR A 360 6.19 4.04 29.29
CA THR A 360 6.51 5.06 28.31
C THR A 360 8.01 5.31 28.36
N THR A 361 8.77 4.50 27.61
CA THR A 361 10.07 4.93 27.10
C THR A 361 9.80 5.43 25.68
N PRO A 362 9.91 6.74 25.39
CA PRO A 362 9.84 7.23 24.03
C PRO A 362 11.11 6.80 23.30
N LEU A 363 11.04 5.69 22.59
CA LEU A 363 11.90 5.40 21.44
C LEU A 363 11.08 5.92 20.24
N GLY A 364 11.17 7.21 19.86
CA GLY A 364 12.31 7.78 19.14
C GLY A 364 12.19 7.27 17.70
N GLU A 365 11.49 7.92 16.78
CA GLU A 365 11.71 9.29 16.32
C GLU A 365 10.38 9.98 15.95
N GLU A 366 10.20 11.22 16.40
CA GLU A 366 9.17 12.14 15.88
C GLU A 366 9.74 12.85 14.65
N LEU A 367 8.90 13.22 13.67
CA LEU A 367 9.37 13.93 12.47
C LEU A 367 9.97 15.27 12.90
N SER A 368 11.29 15.36 12.78
CA SER A 368 12.09 16.40 13.40
C SER A 368 13.10 16.98 12.40
N TYR A 369 13.66 18.13 12.76
CA TYR A 369 14.66 18.82 11.95
C TYR A 369 16.07 18.34 12.31
N HIS A 370 16.83 17.90 11.33
CA HIS A 370 18.16 17.31 11.49
C HIS A 370 19.30 18.26 11.08
N GLY A 371 18.99 19.56 10.95
CA GLY A 371 19.98 20.62 10.75
C GLY A 371 20.40 20.88 9.29
N GLY A 372 19.80 20.17 8.35
CA GLY A 372 20.04 20.29 6.91
C GLY A 372 19.34 21.46 6.23
N ALA A 373 19.62 21.65 4.95
CA ALA A 373 19.03 22.75 4.19
C ALA A 373 17.53 22.53 3.93
N VAL A 374 16.77 23.63 3.85
CA VAL A 374 15.39 23.66 3.33
C VAL A 374 15.28 24.73 2.24
N LEU A 375 14.44 24.48 1.23
CA LEU A 375 14.15 25.49 0.21
C LEU A 375 13.14 26.50 0.76
N HIS A 376 13.49 27.79 0.73
CA HIS A 376 12.70 28.86 1.33
C HIS A 376 12.84 30.17 0.52
N GLY A 377 12.00 31.17 0.84
CA GLY A 377 11.96 32.43 0.09
C GLY A 377 11.31 32.24 -1.28
N ASP A 378 11.89 32.81 -2.33
CA ASP A 378 11.43 32.57 -3.70
C ASP A 378 12.11 31.32 -4.26
N ILE A 379 11.34 30.26 -4.51
CA ILE A 379 11.79 28.98 -5.08
C ILE A 379 11.49 28.98 -6.58
N PRO A 380 12.49 29.13 -7.46
CA PRO A 380 12.32 28.99 -8.91
C PRO A 380 12.06 27.52 -9.25
N VAL A 381 10.91 27.23 -9.86
CA VAL A 381 10.52 25.90 -10.31
C VAL A 381 10.58 25.82 -11.83
N SER A 382 11.37 24.89 -12.36
CA SER A 382 11.41 24.59 -13.80
C SER A 382 10.85 23.21 -14.08
N ILE A 383 10.16 23.02 -15.21
CA ILE A 383 9.55 21.73 -15.58
C ILE A 383 10.24 21.14 -16.81
N VAL A 384 10.57 19.86 -16.74
CA VAL A 384 10.98 19.01 -17.86
C VAL A 384 9.81 18.09 -18.20
N TRP A 385 9.15 18.33 -19.33
CA TRP A 385 8.12 17.43 -19.87
C TRP A 385 8.80 16.37 -20.73
N TYR A 386 8.98 15.16 -20.19
CA TYR A 386 9.60 14.06 -20.90
C TYR A 386 8.53 13.11 -21.46
N GLY A 387 8.25 13.24 -22.76
CA GLY A 387 7.20 12.51 -23.46
C GLY A 387 6.05 13.39 -23.98
N GLN A 388 4.97 12.74 -24.37
CA GLN A 388 3.85 13.24 -25.18
C GLN A 388 2.66 13.69 -24.31
N PHE A 389 2.87 14.70 -23.47
CA PHE A 389 1.80 15.29 -22.66
C PHE A 389 0.84 16.13 -23.50
N LYS A 390 -0.47 15.89 -23.36
CA LYS A 390 -1.50 16.74 -23.99
C LYS A 390 -1.48 18.14 -23.37
N PRO A 391 -1.85 19.21 -24.12
CA PRO A 391 -1.95 20.55 -23.55
C PRO A 391 -2.85 20.66 -22.30
N ALA A 392 -3.95 19.89 -22.27
CA ALA A 392 -4.85 19.82 -21.11
C ALA A 392 -4.15 19.22 -19.87
N GLN A 393 -3.32 18.19 -20.06
CA GLN A 393 -2.55 17.54 -19.00
C GLN A 393 -1.49 18.49 -18.43
N LYS A 394 -0.73 19.16 -19.31
CA LYS A 394 0.23 20.20 -18.90
C LYS A 394 -0.45 21.31 -18.09
N ALA A 395 -1.64 21.74 -18.52
CA ALA A 395 -2.38 22.81 -17.87
C ALA A 395 -2.81 22.47 -16.43
N ILE A 396 -3.18 21.21 -16.14
CA ILE A 396 -3.56 20.78 -14.78
C ILE A 396 -2.37 20.95 -13.82
N LEU A 397 -1.20 20.42 -14.20
CA LEU A 397 0.02 20.45 -13.38
C LEU A 397 0.61 21.86 -13.25
N VAL A 398 0.59 22.66 -14.32
CA VAL A 398 1.02 24.06 -14.28
C VAL A 398 0.10 24.89 -13.39
N ASP A 399 -1.23 24.74 -13.53
CA ASP A 399 -2.18 25.46 -12.70
C ASP A 399 -2.06 25.05 -11.24
N PHE A 400 -1.75 23.78 -10.93
CA PHE A 400 -1.46 23.33 -9.57
C PHE A 400 -0.29 24.11 -8.96
N LEU A 401 0.85 24.21 -9.66
CA LEU A 401 2.02 24.97 -9.19
C LEU A 401 1.70 26.45 -8.98
N LEU A 402 0.97 27.07 -9.91
CA LEU A 402 0.51 28.46 -9.78
C LEU A 402 -0.48 28.66 -8.64
N SER A 403 -1.15 27.59 -8.20
CA SER A 403 -2.10 27.65 -7.09
C SER A 403 -1.43 27.76 -5.72
N LEU A 404 -0.21 27.24 -5.56
CA LEU A 404 0.49 27.14 -4.26
C LEU A 404 0.78 28.52 -3.64
N THR A 405 1.01 29.53 -4.48
CA THR A 405 1.31 30.91 -4.04
C THR A 405 0.27 31.93 -4.46
N SER A 406 -0.90 31.47 -4.90
CA SER A 406 -2.01 32.36 -5.20
C SER A 406 -2.45 33.16 -3.97
N SER A 407 -2.94 34.38 -4.19
CA SER A 407 -3.48 35.21 -3.12
C SER A 407 -4.55 34.44 -2.32
N PRO A 408 -4.61 34.59 -0.98
CA PRO A 408 -5.55 33.86 -0.16
C PRO A 408 -6.99 34.05 -0.67
N ALA A 409 -7.76 32.97 -0.67
CA ALA A 409 -9.22 33.08 -0.77
C ALA A 409 -9.73 34.00 0.37
N PRO A 410 -10.86 34.71 0.19
CA PRO A 410 -11.43 35.55 1.24
C PRO A 410 -11.55 34.77 2.57
N ALA A 411 -11.39 35.43 3.71
CA ALA A 411 -11.43 34.79 5.04
C ALA A 411 -12.72 33.99 5.33
N ASN A 412 -13.79 34.22 4.54
CA ASN A 412 -15.07 33.52 4.62
C ASN A 412 -15.22 32.37 3.58
N ALA A 413 -14.17 32.02 2.86
CA ALA A 413 -14.19 30.91 1.93
C ALA A 413 -14.28 29.58 2.70
N THR A 414 -15.40 28.88 2.52
CA THR A 414 -15.67 27.59 3.19
C THR A 414 -14.95 26.41 2.55
N THR A 415 -14.42 26.58 1.34
CA THR A 415 -13.71 25.54 0.60
C THR A 415 -12.20 25.74 0.73
N PRO A 416 -11.45 24.72 1.16
CA PRO A 416 -10.00 24.86 1.27
C PRO A 416 -9.32 25.06 -0.09
N SER A 417 -8.14 25.66 -0.07
CA SER A 417 -7.37 26.00 -1.26
C SER A 417 -5.97 25.40 -1.27
N ALA A 418 -5.41 25.17 -2.45
CA ALA A 418 -4.03 24.68 -2.59
C ALA A 418 -3.01 25.66 -1.97
N ALA A 419 -3.30 26.96 -1.97
CA ALA A 419 -2.50 27.96 -1.27
C ALA A 419 -2.55 27.82 0.26
N GLN A 420 -3.70 27.45 0.84
CA GLN A 420 -3.79 27.16 2.28
C GLN A 420 -3.03 25.89 2.65
N TRP A 421 -3.12 24.86 1.81
CA TRP A 421 -2.30 23.65 1.95
C TRP A 421 -0.80 23.99 1.94
N TRP A 422 -0.32 24.77 0.97
CA TRP A 422 1.08 25.22 0.90
C TRP A 422 1.51 26.04 2.12
N ARG A 423 0.66 26.95 2.63
CA ARG A 423 0.95 27.72 3.85
C ARG A 423 1.15 26.85 5.08
N THR A 424 0.54 25.66 5.12
CA THR A 424 0.79 24.70 6.20
C THR A 424 2.24 24.22 6.17
N ILE A 425 2.77 23.91 4.98
CA ILE A 425 4.18 23.55 4.80
C ILE A 425 5.09 24.72 5.19
N ASP A 426 4.83 25.91 4.64
CA ASP A 426 5.63 27.10 4.93
C ASP A 426 5.69 27.40 6.43
N ARG A 427 4.54 27.39 7.11
CA ARG A 427 4.45 27.64 8.55
C ARG A 427 5.17 26.57 9.37
N ALA A 428 4.89 25.30 9.11
CA ALA A 428 5.38 24.20 9.93
C ALA A 428 6.87 23.89 9.72
N TYR A 429 7.40 24.14 8.52
CA TYR A 429 8.72 23.65 8.12
C TYR A 429 9.70 24.73 7.64
N LEU A 430 9.24 25.79 6.97
CA LEU A 430 10.13 26.69 6.22
C LEU A 430 10.31 28.06 6.89
N SER A 431 9.30 28.52 7.63
CA SER A 431 9.23 29.89 8.16
C SER A 431 10.39 30.25 9.11
N ASN A 432 10.89 29.30 9.90
CA ASN A 432 12.02 29.53 10.79
C ASN A 432 13.33 29.85 10.04
N ALA A 433 13.51 29.34 8.82
CA ALA A 433 14.68 29.64 7.97
C ALA A 433 14.70 31.11 7.49
N THR A 434 13.57 31.82 7.53
CA THR A 434 13.45 33.23 7.08
C THR A 434 13.82 34.27 8.14
N SER A 435 14.16 33.84 9.36
CA SER A 435 14.38 34.72 10.53
C SER A 435 15.67 35.57 10.50
N ALA A 436 16.49 35.45 9.45
CA ALA A 436 17.81 36.11 9.37
C ALA A 436 17.79 37.54 8.79
N GLY A 437 16.64 38.10 8.38
CA GLY A 437 16.59 39.49 7.92
C GLY A 437 15.21 39.98 7.50
N ASN A 438 14.58 40.78 8.37
CA ASN A 438 13.47 41.71 8.14
C ASN A 438 12.34 41.34 7.13
N THR A 439 11.12 41.27 7.69
CA THR A 439 9.78 41.15 7.08
C THR A 439 9.38 39.81 6.47
N ALA A 440 8.50 39.09 7.20
CA ALA A 440 7.24 38.47 6.75
C ALA A 440 7.12 37.95 5.29
N ASN A 441 8.15 37.34 4.72
CA ASN A 441 8.08 36.76 3.39
C ASN A 441 7.78 35.27 3.51
N THR A 442 6.52 34.91 3.27
CA THR A 442 6.06 33.54 3.03
C THR A 442 6.84 32.92 1.87
N THR A 443 7.25 31.65 1.97
CA THR A 443 7.93 30.95 0.88
C THR A 443 7.04 30.87 -0.36
N ARG A 444 7.56 31.27 -1.53
CA ARG A 444 6.84 31.32 -2.80
C ARG A 444 7.45 30.40 -3.86
N VAL A 445 6.60 29.55 -4.43
CA VAL A 445 6.84 28.82 -5.67
C VAL A 445 6.69 29.75 -6.88
N LEU A 446 7.73 29.88 -7.69
CA LEU A 446 7.74 30.71 -8.90
C LEU A 446 8.02 29.83 -10.12
N LEU A 447 7.08 29.73 -11.05
CA LEU A 447 7.32 29.01 -12.31
C LEU A 447 8.36 29.77 -13.15
N ALA A 448 9.57 29.23 -13.23
CA ALA A 448 10.73 29.85 -13.86
C ALA A 448 10.87 29.50 -15.35
N GLY A 449 10.49 28.27 -15.73
CA GLY A 449 10.62 27.81 -17.12
C GLY A 449 10.07 26.42 -17.36
N GLN A 450 9.90 26.06 -18.62
CA GLN A 450 9.46 24.73 -19.05
C GLN A 450 10.24 24.31 -20.30
N VAL A 451 10.69 23.06 -20.34
CA VAL A 451 11.27 22.42 -21.53
C VAL A 451 10.48 21.17 -21.86
N THR A 452 10.43 20.82 -23.15
CA THR A 452 9.70 19.63 -23.62
C THR A 452 10.63 18.75 -24.43
N ASP A 453 10.67 17.47 -24.08
CA ASP A 453 11.34 16.42 -24.82
C ASP A 453 10.32 15.35 -25.23
N GLU A 454 9.63 15.65 -26.32
CA GLU A 454 8.65 14.76 -26.96
C GLU A 454 9.30 13.60 -27.73
N ARG A 455 10.64 13.64 -27.93
CA ARG A 455 11.38 12.63 -28.71
C ARG A 455 11.99 11.53 -27.85
N TYR A 456 11.84 11.62 -26.52
CA TYR A 456 12.42 10.68 -25.58
C TYR A 456 13.94 10.58 -25.79
N SER A 457 14.69 11.67 -25.60
CA SER A 457 16.12 11.74 -25.95
C SER A 457 17.01 10.70 -25.27
N LEU A 458 16.60 10.17 -24.12
CA LEU A 458 17.25 9.08 -23.38
C LEU A 458 16.50 7.73 -23.49
N GLY A 459 15.52 7.63 -24.39
CA GLY A 459 14.66 6.45 -24.55
C GLY A 459 13.46 6.44 -23.59
N LYS A 460 12.64 5.37 -23.68
CA LYS A 460 11.40 5.21 -22.90
C LYS A 460 11.59 4.41 -21.61
N SER A 461 12.82 4.04 -21.28
CA SER A 461 13.18 3.37 -20.04
C SER A 461 14.31 4.17 -19.42
N LEU A 462 14.06 4.76 -18.25
CA LEU A 462 14.99 5.65 -17.57
C LEU A 462 15.43 5.04 -16.24
N THR A 463 16.73 5.07 -15.98
CA THR A 463 17.33 4.91 -14.65
C THR A 463 17.15 6.19 -13.83
N LEU A 464 17.31 6.12 -12.51
CA LEU A 464 17.26 7.32 -11.66
C LEU A 464 18.39 8.32 -11.97
N VAL A 465 19.53 7.81 -12.45
CA VAL A 465 20.66 8.65 -12.90
C VAL A 465 20.26 9.46 -14.14
N GLU A 466 19.53 8.87 -15.08
CA GLU A 466 19.05 9.57 -16.28
C GLU A 466 17.96 10.60 -15.94
N VAL A 467 17.11 10.32 -14.95
CA VAL A 467 16.18 11.32 -14.39
C VAL A 467 16.95 12.52 -13.84
N PHE A 468 18.01 12.29 -13.07
CA PHE A 468 18.88 13.38 -12.59
C PHE A 468 19.55 14.12 -13.75
N GLN A 469 20.02 13.43 -14.79
CA GLN A 469 20.62 14.06 -15.97
C GLN A 469 19.64 14.99 -16.69
N LEU A 470 18.37 14.60 -16.83
CA LEU A 470 17.32 15.45 -17.39
C LEU A 470 17.13 16.73 -16.57
N ALA A 471 17.17 16.64 -15.24
CA ALA A 471 17.08 17.80 -14.36
C ALA A 471 18.33 18.70 -14.46
N ALA A 472 19.52 18.11 -14.39
CA ALA A 472 20.80 18.81 -14.42
C ALA A 472 21.07 19.52 -15.75
N ALA A 473 20.52 19.03 -16.86
CA ALA A 473 20.66 19.63 -18.18
C ALA A 473 20.11 21.06 -18.27
N LEU A 474 19.23 21.48 -17.34
CA LEU A 474 18.70 22.84 -17.29
C LEU A 474 19.69 23.84 -16.67
N VAL A 475 20.79 23.36 -16.06
CA VAL A 475 21.75 24.17 -15.30
C VAL A 475 21.03 25.08 -14.29
N PRO A 476 20.24 24.50 -13.38
CA PRO A 476 19.43 25.26 -12.43
C PRO A 476 20.31 26.08 -11.46
N PRO A 477 19.86 27.29 -11.06
CA PRO A 477 20.56 28.07 -10.05
C PRO A 477 20.38 27.47 -8.64
N ALA A 478 21.26 27.84 -7.72
CA ALA A 478 21.12 27.49 -6.31
C ALA A 478 19.75 27.91 -5.74
N GLY A 479 19.13 27.04 -4.95
CA GLY A 479 17.79 27.23 -4.39
C GLY A 479 16.64 26.92 -5.33
N ALA A 480 16.90 26.49 -6.58
CA ALA A 480 15.87 26.07 -7.51
C ALA A 480 15.38 24.64 -7.28
N LEU A 481 14.18 24.35 -7.79
CA LEU A 481 13.61 23.02 -7.88
C LEU A 481 13.33 22.68 -9.35
N VAL A 482 13.85 21.55 -9.84
CA VAL A 482 13.54 21.05 -11.19
C VAL A 482 12.58 19.87 -11.11
N LEU A 483 11.44 19.98 -11.78
CA LEU A 483 10.43 18.93 -11.87
C LEU A 483 10.61 18.15 -13.18
N VAL A 484 10.94 16.87 -13.10
CA VAL A 484 10.96 15.96 -14.25
C VAL A 484 9.65 15.17 -14.27
N LEU A 485 8.83 15.38 -15.29
CA LEU A 485 7.51 14.76 -15.42
C LEU A 485 7.52 13.84 -16.63
N THR A 486 7.25 12.56 -16.43
CA THR A 486 7.29 11.54 -17.49
C THR A 486 5.88 11.08 -17.88
N ASP A 487 5.62 10.93 -19.18
CA ASP A 487 4.32 10.48 -19.70
C ASP A 487 4.02 8.99 -19.38
N PRO A 488 2.78 8.50 -19.61
CA PRO A 488 2.40 7.11 -19.30
C PRO A 488 3.25 6.03 -19.99
N GLY A 489 3.87 6.37 -21.12
CA GLY A 489 4.65 5.46 -21.96
C GLY A 489 6.12 5.39 -21.59
N VAL A 490 6.54 5.99 -20.48
CA VAL A 490 7.92 5.97 -19.99
C VAL A 490 8.02 5.12 -18.73
N ALA A 491 8.79 4.05 -18.78
CA ALA A 491 9.17 3.27 -17.62
C ALA A 491 10.33 3.98 -16.91
N VAL A 492 10.23 4.12 -15.59
CA VAL A 492 11.31 4.67 -14.76
C VAL A 492 11.61 3.67 -13.65
N GLU A 493 12.89 3.50 -13.34
CA GLU A 493 13.37 2.62 -12.28
C GLU A 493 12.57 2.82 -10.97
N GLY A 494 11.93 1.74 -10.51
CA GLY A 494 11.16 1.73 -9.28
C GLY A 494 9.71 2.25 -9.38
N LEU A 495 9.30 2.85 -10.50
CA LEU A 495 7.90 3.23 -10.75
C LEU A 495 7.01 1.99 -10.58
N CYS A 496 5.88 2.12 -9.88
CA CYS A 496 4.91 1.04 -9.66
C CYS A 496 5.37 -0.15 -8.80
N SER A 497 6.63 -0.23 -8.38
CA SER A 497 7.15 -1.33 -7.57
C SER A 497 7.62 -0.87 -6.19
N SER A 498 8.19 0.34 -6.13
CA SER A 498 8.71 0.93 -4.90
C SER A 498 8.33 2.38 -4.69
N ARG A 499 7.91 3.09 -5.75
CA ARG A 499 7.64 4.53 -5.71
C ARG A 499 6.71 4.97 -6.84
N CYS A 500 6.12 6.15 -6.67
CA CYS A 500 5.35 6.86 -7.69
C CYS A 500 6.07 8.15 -8.16
N GLY A 501 7.08 8.56 -7.40
CA GLY A 501 7.94 9.69 -7.64
C GLY A 501 9.06 9.69 -6.62
N LEU A 502 9.99 10.61 -6.76
CA LEU A 502 11.07 10.84 -5.80
C LEU A 502 11.50 12.30 -5.83
N HIS A 503 12.25 12.72 -4.83
CA HIS A 503 13.07 13.92 -4.92
C HIS A 503 14.51 13.60 -4.54
N GLY A 504 15.41 14.52 -4.88
CA GLY A 504 16.80 14.49 -4.50
C GLY A 504 17.44 15.85 -4.79
N ALA A 505 18.74 15.94 -4.66
CA ALA A 505 19.45 17.19 -4.88
C ALA A 505 20.85 16.97 -5.46
N ASP A 506 21.45 18.06 -5.91
CA ASP A 506 22.83 18.04 -6.38
C ASP A 506 23.82 18.07 -5.23
N ASP A 507 24.50 16.94 -5.02
CA ASP A 507 25.61 16.81 -4.06
C ASP A 507 26.88 17.54 -4.52
N ALA A 508 26.96 17.97 -5.79
CA ALA A 508 28.14 18.63 -6.37
C ALA A 508 28.26 20.12 -6.02
N GLY A 509 27.40 20.65 -5.16
CA GLY A 509 27.49 22.01 -4.62
C GLY A 509 26.79 23.09 -5.44
N ALA A 510 26.03 22.73 -6.50
CA ALA A 510 25.18 23.69 -7.21
C ALA A 510 23.94 24.10 -6.39
N GLY A 511 23.60 23.34 -5.34
CA GLY A 511 22.65 23.75 -4.31
C GLY A 511 21.19 23.83 -4.77
N TYR A 512 20.78 22.99 -5.73
CA TYR A 512 19.40 22.88 -6.19
C TYR A 512 18.82 21.49 -5.88
N ALA A 513 17.49 21.39 -5.85
CA ALA A 513 16.77 20.13 -5.74
C ALA A 513 16.11 19.73 -7.06
N TYR A 514 15.81 18.45 -7.23
CA TYR A 514 14.97 17.95 -8.30
C TYR A 514 13.92 17.00 -7.74
N ALA A 515 12.79 16.91 -8.43
CA ALA A 515 11.78 15.92 -8.15
C ALA A 515 11.32 15.29 -9.46
N TRP A 516 10.98 14.00 -9.40
CA TRP A 516 10.40 13.27 -10.50
C TRP A 516 9.05 12.67 -10.11
N VAL A 517 8.11 12.74 -11.06
CA VAL A 517 6.80 12.08 -10.97
C VAL A 517 6.47 11.47 -12.32
N GLY A 518 6.10 10.19 -12.31
CA GLY A 518 5.62 9.51 -13.51
C GLY A 518 4.11 9.50 -13.59
N ASP A 519 3.57 9.69 -14.79
CA ASP A 519 2.18 9.33 -15.07
C ASP A 519 2.06 7.80 -15.08
N ALA A 520 1.33 7.26 -14.10
CA ALA A 520 1.21 5.83 -13.90
C ALA A 520 -0.04 5.22 -14.53
N GLU A 521 -0.82 5.99 -15.30
CA GLU A 521 -2.12 5.56 -15.85
C GLU A 521 -2.04 4.23 -16.60
N ALA A 522 -0.98 4.04 -17.38
CA ALA A 522 -0.79 2.83 -18.19
C ALA A 522 -0.13 1.67 -17.43
N GLN A 523 0.63 1.93 -16.36
CA GLN A 523 1.49 0.93 -15.71
C GLN A 523 0.89 0.41 -14.40
N CYS A 524 0.43 1.31 -13.52
CA CYS A 524 -0.12 0.94 -12.21
C CYS A 524 -1.11 1.99 -11.67
N PRO A 525 -2.20 2.28 -12.39
CA PRO A 525 -3.12 3.34 -12.00
C PRO A 525 -3.66 3.12 -10.56
N GLY A 526 -3.95 1.87 -10.18
CA GLY A 526 -4.41 1.51 -8.84
C GLY A 526 -3.42 1.73 -7.69
N GLN A 527 -2.15 2.04 -7.97
CA GLN A 527 -1.14 2.30 -6.96
C GLN A 527 -0.74 3.77 -6.95
N CYS A 528 -0.34 4.30 -8.10
CA CYS A 528 0.22 5.66 -8.20
C CYS A 528 -0.79 6.73 -8.66
N ALA A 529 -1.96 6.32 -9.12
CA ALA A 529 -3.13 7.20 -9.27
C ALA A 529 -4.25 6.88 -8.27
N TRP A 530 -3.96 6.08 -7.23
CA TRP A 530 -4.88 5.91 -6.12
C TRP A 530 -5.10 7.26 -5.42
N PRO A 531 -6.34 7.65 -5.07
CA PRO A 531 -7.57 6.85 -5.04
C PRO A 531 -8.47 6.93 -6.28
N PHE A 532 -7.98 7.44 -7.42
CA PHE A 532 -8.78 7.63 -8.64
C PHE A 532 -8.90 6.39 -9.52
N ALA A 533 -8.10 5.36 -9.25
CA ALA A 533 -8.20 4.06 -9.87
C ALA A 533 -8.31 2.95 -8.84
N ALA A 534 -8.93 1.84 -9.24
CA ALA A 534 -9.12 0.70 -8.36
C ALA A 534 -7.76 0.12 -7.96
N PRO A 535 -7.50 -0.09 -6.66
CA PRO A 535 -6.23 -0.63 -6.23
C PRO A 535 -6.01 -2.02 -6.83
N ALA A 536 -4.75 -2.31 -7.13
CA ALA A 536 -4.35 -3.57 -7.73
C ALA A 536 -4.68 -4.77 -6.79
N TYR A 537 -4.72 -4.55 -5.46
CA TYR A 537 -5.04 -5.54 -4.43
C TYR A 537 -5.96 -4.97 -3.35
N GLY A 538 -6.52 -5.85 -2.52
CA GLY A 538 -7.59 -5.53 -1.57
C GLY A 538 -8.98 -5.68 -2.18
N PRO A 539 -10.05 -5.68 -1.38
CA PRO A 539 -11.41 -5.88 -1.88
C PRO A 539 -11.82 -4.79 -2.82
N ARG A 540 -12.36 -5.30 -3.90
CA ARG A 540 -13.01 -4.60 -4.97
C ARG A 540 -14.48 -4.95 -4.87
N GLY A 541 -15.35 -3.95 -5.02
CA GLY A 541 -16.77 -4.19 -5.05
C GLY A 541 -17.59 -2.91 -5.07
N PRO A 542 -18.90 -3.01 -5.27
CA PRO A 542 -19.81 -1.86 -5.42
C PRO A 542 -19.81 -0.89 -4.23
N GLY A 543 -19.29 -1.29 -3.06
CA GLY A 543 -19.21 -0.47 -1.85
C GLY A 543 -17.92 0.34 -1.67
N LEU A 544 -16.90 0.15 -2.53
CA LEU A 544 -15.63 0.89 -2.48
C LEU A 544 -15.18 1.29 -3.90
N PRO A 545 -15.97 2.06 -4.66
CA PRO A 545 -15.55 2.53 -5.97
C PRO A 545 -14.37 3.51 -5.86
N PRO A 546 -13.49 3.59 -6.87
CA PRO A 546 -12.49 4.65 -6.96
C PRO A 546 -13.16 6.02 -6.92
N LEU A 547 -12.45 7.01 -6.38
CA LEU A 547 -12.90 8.39 -6.45
C LEU A 547 -12.88 8.87 -7.90
N ALA A 548 -13.83 9.72 -8.27
CA ALA A 548 -13.78 10.35 -9.58
C ALA A 548 -12.65 11.40 -9.60
N PRO A 549 -11.77 11.39 -10.62
CA PRO A 549 -10.68 12.36 -10.76
C PRO A 549 -11.24 13.80 -10.90
N PRO A 550 -10.76 14.78 -10.12
CA PRO A 550 -11.33 16.12 -10.09
C PRO A 550 -11.14 16.92 -11.40
N ASN A 551 -10.15 16.57 -12.22
CA ASN A 551 -9.92 17.17 -13.54
C ASN A 551 -10.25 16.21 -14.70
N GLY A 552 -10.80 15.04 -14.40
CA GLY A 552 -11.24 14.06 -15.40
C GLY A 552 -10.12 13.25 -16.05
N ASP A 553 -8.89 13.31 -15.52
CA ASP A 553 -7.72 12.58 -16.02
C ASP A 553 -7.09 11.80 -14.87
N VAL A 554 -7.26 10.47 -14.85
CA VAL A 554 -6.82 9.61 -13.75
C VAL A 554 -5.31 9.70 -13.54
N GLY A 555 -4.54 9.64 -14.63
CA GLY A 555 -3.08 9.73 -14.62
C GLY A 555 -2.61 11.02 -14.01
N VAL A 556 -3.06 12.15 -14.57
CA VAL A 556 -2.58 13.48 -14.16
C VAL A 556 -3.11 13.91 -12.80
N ASP A 557 -4.35 13.55 -12.44
CA ASP A 557 -4.85 13.79 -11.08
C ASP A 557 -4.06 12.97 -10.04
N GLY A 558 -3.65 11.74 -10.39
CA GLY A 558 -2.70 10.94 -9.62
C GLY A 558 -1.31 11.58 -9.53
N MET A 559 -0.82 12.13 -10.64
CA MET A 559 0.44 12.88 -10.66
C MET A 559 0.39 14.10 -9.74
N VAL A 560 -0.73 14.83 -9.65
CA VAL A 560 -0.85 15.98 -8.74
C VAL A 560 -0.71 15.55 -7.28
N ALA A 561 -1.36 14.46 -6.86
CA ALA A 561 -1.26 13.94 -5.50
C ALA A 561 0.18 13.50 -5.17
N THR A 562 0.83 12.83 -6.13
CA THR A 562 2.23 12.40 -5.99
C THR A 562 3.18 13.59 -5.99
N LEU A 563 2.98 14.56 -6.89
CA LEU A 563 3.76 15.79 -7.00
C LEU A 563 3.69 16.61 -5.73
N ALA A 564 2.51 16.78 -5.15
CA ALA A 564 2.35 17.45 -3.87
C ALA A 564 3.17 16.77 -2.76
N THR A 565 3.15 15.43 -2.72
CA THR A 565 3.92 14.64 -1.74
C THR A 565 5.43 14.82 -1.94
N VAL A 566 5.95 14.58 -3.15
CA VAL A 566 7.41 14.63 -3.40
C VAL A 566 7.94 16.06 -3.36
N MET A 567 7.13 17.06 -3.74
CA MET A 567 7.52 18.46 -3.67
C MET A 567 7.59 18.94 -2.22
N ALA A 568 6.68 18.50 -1.35
CA ALA A 568 6.79 18.77 0.09
C ALA A 568 8.12 18.23 0.63
N GLY A 569 8.47 16.98 0.31
CA GLY A 569 9.77 16.39 0.65
C GLY A 569 10.95 17.20 0.09
N ALA A 570 10.90 17.55 -1.20
CA ALA A 570 11.97 18.30 -1.86
C ALA A 570 12.24 19.67 -1.23
N VAL A 571 11.23 20.34 -0.67
CA VAL A 571 11.43 21.67 -0.06
C VAL A 571 11.79 21.59 1.42
N THR A 572 11.28 20.59 2.16
CA THR A 572 11.57 20.44 3.59
C THR A 572 12.79 19.55 3.88
N ASN A 573 13.23 18.75 2.92
CA ASN A 573 14.31 17.78 3.07
C ASN A 573 15.13 17.55 1.77
N PRO A 574 15.50 18.60 1.01
CA PRO A 574 16.14 18.45 -0.32
C PRO A 574 17.37 17.53 -0.34
N MET A 575 18.20 17.58 0.70
CA MET A 575 19.47 16.83 0.81
C MET A 575 19.37 15.58 1.72
N GLY A 576 18.15 15.23 2.15
CA GLY A 576 17.92 14.13 3.07
C GLY A 576 18.43 14.37 4.50
N ASP A 577 18.71 15.61 4.90
CA ASP A 577 19.17 16.00 6.24
C ASP A 577 18.34 17.13 6.88
N GLY A 578 17.24 17.53 6.23
CA GLY A 578 16.28 18.53 6.70
C GLY A 578 15.26 17.93 7.68
N TYR A 579 14.00 17.83 7.25
CA TYR A 579 12.92 17.28 8.06
C TYR A 579 12.56 15.85 7.69
N TYR A 580 12.77 14.91 8.60
CA TYR A 580 12.36 13.51 8.44
C TYR A 580 12.19 12.75 9.76
N MET A 581 11.56 11.58 9.66
CA MET A 581 11.44 10.54 10.68
C MET A 581 11.94 9.22 10.11
N GLY A 582 12.56 8.38 10.95
CA GLY A 582 13.16 7.12 10.54
C GLY A 582 14.57 7.33 9.99
N ASP A 583 15.19 6.23 9.55
CA ASP A 583 16.51 6.30 8.92
C ASP A 583 16.49 7.19 7.67
N LYS A 584 17.60 7.92 7.44
CA LYS A 584 17.79 8.82 6.29
C LYS A 584 17.46 8.16 4.93
N ASP A 585 17.79 6.87 4.78
CA ASP A 585 17.58 6.11 3.55
C ASP A 585 16.15 5.52 3.40
N ALA A 586 15.31 5.67 4.42
CA ALA A 586 13.92 5.19 4.49
C ALA A 586 12.98 6.24 5.11
N ALA A 587 13.36 7.51 5.00
CA ALA A 587 12.75 8.64 5.69
C ALA A 587 11.27 8.82 5.34
N LEU A 588 10.45 8.98 6.37
CA LEU A 588 9.12 9.59 6.27
C LEU A 588 9.25 11.11 6.44
N GLU A 589 8.64 11.84 5.53
CA GLU A 589 8.74 13.30 5.37
C GLU A 589 7.35 13.94 5.52
N ALA A 590 7.26 15.26 5.33
CA ALA A 590 6.07 16.06 5.63
C ALA A 590 4.75 15.46 5.13
N CYS A 591 4.72 14.90 3.92
CA CYS A 591 3.52 14.24 3.37
C CYS A 591 3.60 12.71 3.40
N SER A 592 4.79 12.10 3.27
CA SER A 592 4.91 10.62 3.27
C SER A 592 4.66 10.02 4.65
N ALA A 593 4.86 10.76 5.73
CA ALA A 593 4.39 10.40 7.07
C ALA A 593 2.85 10.28 7.17
N CYS A 594 2.13 10.89 6.23
CA CYS A 594 0.67 10.90 6.16
C CYS A 594 0.12 10.13 4.95
N ALA A 595 0.89 9.15 4.45
CA ALA A 595 0.58 8.42 3.22
C ALA A 595 -0.88 7.97 3.14
N GLY A 596 -1.53 8.32 2.04
CA GLY A 596 -2.91 7.91 1.72
C GLY A 596 -4.02 8.65 2.48
N ARG A 597 -3.70 9.63 3.35
CA ARG A 597 -4.70 10.47 4.03
C ARG A 597 -5.02 11.70 3.17
N PHE A 598 -6.25 11.78 2.65
CA PHE A 598 -6.75 12.93 1.88
C PHE A 598 -7.95 13.64 2.54
N GLY A 599 -8.55 13.03 3.56
CA GLY A 599 -9.72 13.54 4.24
C GLY A 599 -9.88 13.03 5.66
N SER A 600 -10.88 13.54 6.37
CA SER A 600 -11.15 13.09 7.75
C SER A 600 -11.62 11.63 7.76
N GLY A 601 -11.17 10.87 8.77
CA GLY A 601 -11.48 9.46 8.89
C GLY A 601 -10.83 8.56 7.83
N ALA A 602 -9.78 9.04 7.15
CA ALA A 602 -8.98 8.20 6.27
C ALA A 602 -8.28 7.08 7.06
N TYR A 603 -8.05 5.95 6.38
CA TYR A 603 -7.35 4.78 6.89
C TYR A 603 -6.71 4.03 5.71
N PRO A 604 -5.83 3.04 5.92
CA PRO A 604 -5.20 2.31 4.82
C PRO A 604 -6.24 1.79 3.80
N GLY A 605 -6.16 2.25 2.55
CA GLY A 605 -7.09 1.90 1.47
C GLY A 605 -8.41 2.68 1.43
N ASN A 606 -8.60 3.68 2.30
CA ASN A 606 -9.70 4.65 2.24
C ASN A 606 -9.17 6.08 2.35
N PRO A 607 -9.37 6.94 1.34
CA PRO A 607 -8.80 8.30 1.30
C PRO A 607 -9.41 9.25 2.33
N GLY A 608 -10.49 8.85 3.01
CA GLY A 608 -11.24 9.67 3.96
C GLY A 608 -12.37 10.46 3.30
N LYS A 609 -13.07 11.25 4.11
CA LYS A 609 -14.15 12.12 3.65
C LYS A 609 -13.59 13.33 2.91
N VAL A 610 -13.94 13.46 1.64
CA VAL A 610 -13.51 14.53 0.73
C VAL A 610 -14.74 15.20 0.08
N LEU A 611 -14.54 16.37 -0.49
CA LEU A 611 -15.61 17.09 -1.19
C LEU A 611 -15.85 16.46 -2.57
N VAL A 612 -17.07 16.62 -3.08
CA VAL A 612 -17.46 16.13 -4.40
C VAL A 612 -18.05 17.28 -5.20
N ASP A 613 -17.58 17.46 -6.43
CA ASP A 613 -18.16 18.41 -7.37
C ASP A 613 -19.53 17.89 -7.85
N GLU A 614 -20.59 18.66 -7.62
CA GLU A 614 -21.96 18.23 -8.00
C GLU A 614 -22.17 18.10 -9.51
N THR A 615 -21.37 18.78 -10.33
CA THR A 615 -21.47 18.78 -11.79
C THR A 615 -20.65 17.66 -12.40
N THR A 616 -19.39 17.50 -11.98
CA THR A 616 -18.46 16.53 -12.58
C THR A 616 -18.40 15.20 -11.82
N GLY A 617 -18.87 15.17 -10.56
CA GLY A 617 -18.66 14.06 -9.64
C GLY A 617 -17.24 13.98 -9.08
N GLY A 618 -16.33 14.86 -9.53
CA GLY A 618 -14.91 14.85 -9.17
C GLY A 618 -14.69 15.06 -7.67
N SER A 619 -13.84 14.22 -7.07
CA SER A 619 -13.52 14.27 -5.65
C SER A 619 -12.29 15.14 -5.37
N TYR A 620 -12.39 16.05 -4.40
CA TYR A 620 -11.36 17.05 -4.15
C TYR A 620 -11.33 17.47 -2.67
N ASN A 621 -10.23 18.09 -2.25
CA ASN A 621 -10.12 18.73 -0.95
C ASN A 621 -9.47 20.13 -1.01
N ALA A 622 -9.08 20.58 -2.21
CA ALA A 622 -8.50 21.88 -2.45
C ALA A 622 -8.98 22.47 -3.78
N VAL A 623 -9.21 23.78 -3.81
CA VAL A 623 -9.42 24.57 -5.04
C VAL A 623 -8.20 25.43 -5.29
N GLY A 624 -7.78 25.54 -6.54
CA GLY A 624 -6.65 26.38 -6.94
C GLY A 624 -6.98 27.38 -8.04
N ALA A 625 -5.92 27.82 -8.72
CA ALA A 625 -5.98 28.72 -9.84
C ALA A 625 -6.95 28.22 -10.91
N ASN A 626 -7.60 29.17 -11.59
CA ASN A 626 -8.61 28.90 -12.62
C ASN A 626 -9.80 28.03 -12.15
N GLY A 627 -10.03 27.95 -10.83
CA GLY A 627 -11.11 27.13 -10.26
C GLY A 627 -10.86 25.63 -10.33
N ARG A 628 -9.65 25.19 -10.70
CA ARG A 628 -9.30 23.77 -10.72
C ARG A 628 -9.37 23.16 -9.34
N LYS A 629 -9.73 21.89 -9.30
CA LYS A 629 -9.92 21.12 -8.08
C LYS A 629 -8.81 20.09 -7.98
N TYR A 630 -8.32 19.87 -6.77
CA TYR A 630 -7.23 18.94 -6.50
C TYR A 630 -7.53 18.11 -5.26
N LEU A 631 -6.94 16.93 -5.22
CA LEU A 631 -6.89 16.08 -4.04
C LEU A 631 -5.45 16.06 -3.53
N LEU A 632 -5.19 16.81 -2.45
CA LEU A 632 -3.85 17.00 -1.90
C LEU A 632 -3.66 16.14 -0.64
N PRO A 633 -2.46 15.55 -0.44
CA PRO A 633 -2.19 14.70 0.71
C PRO A 633 -2.25 15.51 2.01
N ALA A 634 -2.52 14.83 3.13
CA ALA A 634 -2.33 15.43 4.44
C ALA A 634 -0.85 15.75 4.69
N ILE A 635 -0.62 16.77 5.51
CA ILE A 635 0.69 17.19 5.96
C ILE A 635 0.79 16.86 7.44
N PHE A 636 1.91 16.28 7.85
CA PHE A 636 2.24 16.04 9.24
C PHE A 636 2.56 17.38 9.89
N ASP A 637 2.03 17.63 11.08
CA ASP A 637 2.39 18.81 11.85
C ASP A 637 3.27 18.38 13.05
N PRO A 638 4.58 18.69 13.04
CA PRO A 638 5.49 18.36 14.14
C PRO A 638 5.08 18.96 15.48
N ALA A 639 4.29 20.04 15.51
CA ALA A 639 3.85 20.65 16.76
C ALA A 639 2.67 19.91 17.41
N THR A 640 1.87 19.19 16.62
CA THR A 640 0.71 18.44 17.13
C THR A 640 0.80 16.94 16.95
N SER A 641 1.84 16.44 16.27
CA SER A 641 2.00 15.02 15.99
C SER A 641 0.78 14.41 15.28
N ASP A 642 0.18 15.15 14.34
CA ASP A 642 -1.03 14.72 13.60
C ASP A 642 -0.97 15.14 12.14
N CYS A 643 -1.64 14.36 11.29
CA CYS A 643 -1.75 14.58 9.85
C CYS A 643 -3.09 15.23 9.50
N SER A 644 -3.05 16.41 8.89
CA SER A 644 -4.24 17.13 8.44
C SER A 644 -4.10 17.67 7.03
N THR A 645 -5.20 17.76 6.28
CA THR A 645 -5.20 18.41 4.96
C THR A 645 -5.45 19.91 5.04
N ASN A 646 -5.97 20.40 6.17
CA ASN A 646 -6.08 21.82 6.53
C ASN A 646 -6.21 21.97 8.06
N LYS A 647 -5.43 22.86 8.68
CA LYS A 647 -5.82 23.49 9.95
C LYS A 647 -6.59 24.76 9.63
N THR A 648 -7.87 24.81 9.97
CA THR A 648 -8.57 26.09 10.12
C THR A 648 -7.83 26.87 11.21
N GLU A 649 -7.22 28.00 10.85
CA GLU A 649 -6.75 28.99 11.84
C GLU A 649 -7.91 29.52 12.68
#